data_AF-A0A9P1ANT0-F1
#
_entry.id   AF-A0A9P1ANT0-F1
#
_cell.length_a   1.000
_cell.length_b   1.000
_cell.length_c   1.000
_cell.angle_alpha   90.00
_cell.angle_beta   90.00
_cell.angle_gamma   90.00
#
_symmetry.space_group_name_H-M   'P 1'
#
loop_
_entity.id
_entity.type
_entity.pdbx_description
1 polymer ?
#
loop_
_entity_poly.entity_id
_entity_poly.type
_entity_poly.pdbx_seq_one_letter_code
_entity_poly.pdbx_strand_id
1 'polypeptide(L)'
;MLMMSAASKGSKKFEIDEIINRFLISVSEREKFLGILAILMKVQVEMNKKHCENQEKAIREGVERIEEAVKTSSRLRGAFYEHMAQVVEAHKRGEEIRYILEWTEQLMKRFKEDFFEENTEETMEEETSSQLVLKPRQDRLPEVSPMFNLIKELLVLKLRWNEDDDAVASSYDVCVIKDLNFAFEAVVSLDCDDIRSEKLDHLFFLIQWSRTILNGFLAQSSLDFLSSEQVSKISTKLFYLMMDSEKKLAALLTTSQGAGSWKVPNVKFEKKEDVIMVANAEKKSGRGRPKKRKSDETMVETEAEEVTMNGDEEDADEVKNPNATITTQLKIQYVQLKLRPIAHLMKLAKAKRSCLIYLCDELQTVLEAIVKMRKKSSPMLAARASTQSQASSTKLYHGDFTTVWFCVKKAVEQVWSIVELVFDYFSELPDASQEANPKVQKDLEDLGHKSLHLLHTILTGELYGSEEKLSATEKTEKKSILVRIMEKKMKGAELLSNDVESARRDVGKYLAKMAEFAPSPAVAVSILDVFEDLRLDPDGEADVRKTMAKFALAYLKKDWSKVDEIWSKGTKLNAAVRDILTHYIRLRRERDQLAAIQWILTNKVVQLVPEDDKRKSCVFSQQSDDDLLEKDDQKATFYCINKGTFGVVFKTIFSGLNARVLKHDMSATAAKNGGIDDEETLESWETASSCFLILCLLLRVNKIRTTAVLTTAVREGKQFLITVSKRSSFIYLMDNITKGTNFDAITKRVDKILSAVQQGNRVLQSIGNYAKTNKCVHLLKKFPELRAESENCLRVIHSAMVKNECLNAFTVGLVKSRSIDGEIILEERESSPESDEED
;
A
#
# COMPACT_ATOMS: atom_id res chain seq x y z
N MET A 1 -50.30 -29.46 -35.73
CA MET A 1 -50.03 -28.00 -35.83
C MET A 1 -48.70 -27.69 -35.15
N LEU A 2 -47.58 -28.06 -35.79
CA LEU A 2 -46.21 -27.91 -35.29
C LEU A 2 -45.39 -27.29 -36.43
N MET A 3 -44.86 -26.08 -36.28
CA MET A 3 -43.89 -25.41 -37.20
C MET A 3 -43.46 -23.98 -36.76
N MET A 4 -44.11 -23.36 -35.75
CA MET A 4 -43.96 -21.90 -35.48
C MET A 4 -42.93 -21.49 -34.40
N SER A 5 -42.16 -22.41 -33.79
CA SER A 5 -41.23 -22.07 -32.69
C SER A 5 -39.78 -21.77 -33.15
N ALA A 6 -39.38 -22.19 -34.34
CA ALA A 6 -37.99 -22.06 -34.81
C ALA A 6 -37.64 -20.67 -35.37
N ALA A 7 -38.59 -19.97 -35.99
CA ALA A 7 -38.32 -18.80 -36.83
C ALA A 7 -37.69 -17.60 -36.08
N SER A 8 -38.14 -17.29 -34.86
CA SER A 8 -37.67 -16.11 -34.13
C SER A 8 -36.22 -16.21 -33.62
N LYS A 9 -35.70 -17.43 -33.45
CA LYS A 9 -34.26 -17.66 -33.19
C LYS A 9 -33.41 -17.50 -34.46
N GLY A 10 -33.99 -17.76 -35.63
CA GLY A 10 -33.34 -17.55 -36.92
C GLY A 10 -33.07 -16.08 -37.20
N SER A 11 -34.11 -15.23 -37.12
CA SER A 11 -34.02 -13.78 -37.38
C SER A 11 -32.90 -13.12 -36.57
N LYS A 12 -32.91 -13.29 -35.25
CA LYS A 12 -31.90 -12.69 -34.36
C LYS A 12 -30.48 -13.20 -34.59
N LYS A 13 -30.30 -14.43 -35.09
CA LYS A 13 -28.97 -14.92 -35.48
C LYS A 13 -28.50 -14.22 -36.77
N PHE A 14 -29.38 -14.11 -37.77
CA PHE A 14 -29.10 -13.45 -39.03
C PHE A 14 -28.73 -11.98 -38.85
N GLU A 15 -29.52 -11.23 -38.06
CA GLU A 15 -29.25 -9.83 -37.68
C GLU A 15 -27.86 -9.65 -37.04
N ILE A 16 -27.45 -10.56 -36.15
CA ILE A 16 -26.13 -10.52 -35.50
C ILE A 16 -25.01 -10.86 -36.48
N ASP A 17 -25.17 -11.85 -37.36
CA ASP A 17 -24.18 -12.19 -38.38
C ASP A 17 -24.01 -11.04 -39.41
N GLU A 18 -25.07 -10.33 -39.77
CA GLU A 18 -25.00 -9.14 -40.64
C GLU A 18 -24.23 -7.98 -39.97
N ILE A 19 -24.50 -7.69 -38.69
CA ILE A 19 -23.78 -6.66 -37.91
C ILE A 19 -22.29 -7.00 -37.80
N ILE A 20 -21.95 -8.27 -37.56
CA ILE A 20 -20.55 -8.73 -37.49
C ILE A 20 -19.84 -8.53 -38.84
N ASN A 21 -20.46 -8.93 -39.95
CA ASN A 21 -19.88 -8.73 -41.28
C ASN A 21 -19.65 -7.23 -41.58
N ARG A 22 -20.61 -6.36 -41.23
CA ARG A 22 -20.46 -4.90 -41.36
C ARG A 22 -19.30 -4.35 -40.54
N PHE A 23 -19.07 -4.85 -39.33
CA PHE A 23 -17.94 -4.44 -38.50
C PHE A 23 -16.59 -4.92 -39.06
N LEU A 24 -16.47 -6.16 -39.51
CA LEU A 24 -15.23 -6.72 -40.07
C LEU A 24 -14.79 -6.04 -41.38
N ILE A 25 -15.75 -5.53 -42.15
CA ILE A 25 -15.51 -4.79 -43.41
C ILE A 25 -15.30 -3.28 -43.15
N SER A 26 -15.52 -2.79 -41.92
CA SER A 26 -15.36 -1.37 -41.58
C SER A 26 -13.91 -0.88 -41.77
N VAL A 27 -13.78 0.39 -42.16
CA VAL A 27 -12.49 1.10 -42.24
C VAL A 27 -11.94 1.42 -40.83
N SER A 28 -12.81 1.45 -39.81
CA SER A 28 -12.42 1.69 -38.42
C SER A 28 -11.87 0.41 -37.80
N GLU A 29 -10.57 0.39 -37.45
CA GLU A 29 -9.96 -0.75 -36.74
C GLU A 29 -10.72 -1.09 -35.45
N ARG A 30 -11.23 -0.08 -34.75
CA ARG A 30 -12.01 -0.26 -33.52
C ARG A 30 -13.37 -0.92 -33.76
N GLU A 31 -13.96 -0.76 -34.96
CA GLU A 31 -15.17 -1.51 -35.34
C GLU A 31 -14.80 -2.92 -35.79
N LYS A 32 -13.74 -3.10 -36.60
CA LYS A 32 -13.20 -4.42 -36.93
C LYS A 32 -12.94 -5.26 -35.69
N PHE A 33 -12.31 -4.67 -34.67
CA PHE A 33 -12.02 -5.29 -33.39
C PHE A 33 -13.28 -5.76 -32.65
N LEU A 34 -14.37 -4.98 -32.66
CA LEU A 34 -15.66 -5.44 -32.12
C LEU A 34 -16.26 -6.60 -32.92
N GLY A 35 -16.07 -6.63 -34.24
CA GLY A 35 -16.39 -7.78 -35.09
C GLY A 35 -15.57 -9.03 -34.76
N ILE A 36 -14.27 -8.87 -34.52
CA ILE A 36 -13.35 -9.95 -34.13
C ILE A 36 -13.75 -10.54 -32.78
N LEU A 37 -13.97 -9.70 -31.76
CA LEU A 37 -14.47 -10.15 -30.46
C LEU A 37 -15.80 -10.91 -30.57
N ALA A 38 -16.71 -10.44 -31.43
CA ALA A 38 -18.00 -11.11 -31.65
C ALA A 38 -17.88 -12.47 -32.37
N ILE A 39 -16.89 -12.68 -33.25
CA ILE A 39 -16.56 -14.02 -33.78
C ILE A 39 -15.85 -14.87 -32.72
N LEU A 40 -14.89 -14.33 -31.96
CA LEU A 40 -14.21 -15.06 -30.89
C LEU A 40 -15.21 -15.58 -29.84
N MET A 41 -16.23 -14.80 -29.48
CA MET A 41 -17.33 -15.26 -28.63
C MET A 41 -18.14 -16.41 -29.27
N LYS A 42 -18.32 -16.43 -30.60
CA LYS A 42 -18.94 -17.56 -31.30
C LYS A 42 -18.02 -18.78 -31.27
N VAL A 43 -16.73 -18.64 -31.59
CA VAL A 43 -15.73 -19.71 -31.54
C VAL A 43 -15.67 -20.33 -30.14
N GLN A 44 -15.60 -19.51 -29.08
CA GLN A 44 -15.65 -19.97 -27.69
C GLN A 44 -16.93 -20.77 -27.36
N VAL A 45 -18.08 -20.36 -27.91
CA VAL A 45 -19.34 -21.09 -27.74
C VAL A 45 -19.35 -22.42 -28.52
N GLU A 46 -18.75 -22.49 -29.71
CA GLU A 46 -18.62 -23.73 -30.47
C GLU A 46 -17.60 -24.71 -29.84
N MET A 47 -16.45 -24.24 -29.35
CA MET A 47 -15.46 -25.07 -28.64
C MET A 47 -16.08 -25.79 -27.42
N ASN A 48 -17.00 -25.13 -26.72
CA ASN A 48 -17.69 -25.71 -25.56
C ASN A 48 -18.84 -26.69 -25.90
N LYS A 49 -19.13 -26.96 -27.18
CA LYS A 49 -20.09 -28.01 -27.60
C LYS A 49 -19.39 -29.35 -27.83
N LYS A 50 -20.18 -30.43 -27.77
CA LYS A 50 -19.72 -31.78 -28.15
C LYS A 50 -19.14 -31.81 -29.57
N HIS A 51 -18.02 -32.53 -29.72
CA HIS A 51 -17.30 -32.68 -30.97
C HIS A 51 -18.23 -33.17 -32.10
N CYS A 52 -18.24 -32.45 -33.22
CA CYS A 52 -18.87 -32.89 -34.47
C CYS A 52 -18.39 -32.06 -35.67
N GLU A 53 -18.51 -32.60 -36.88
CA GLU A 53 -18.14 -31.96 -38.15
C GLU A 53 -18.70 -30.52 -38.30
N ASN A 54 -19.93 -30.28 -37.85
CA ASN A 54 -20.56 -28.95 -37.89
C ASN A 54 -19.90 -27.95 -36.92
N GLN A 55 -19.34 -28.43 -35.80
CA GLN A 55 -18.66 -27.63 -34.79
C GLN A 55 -17.20 -27.36 -35.21
N GLU A 56 -16.47 -28.36 -35.72
CA GLU A 56 -15.15 -28.14 -36.33
C GLU A 56 -15.24 -27.14 -37.50
N LYS A 57 -16.24 -27.30 -38.38
CA LYS A 57 -16.48 -26.36 -39.48
C LYS A 57 -16.82 -24.95 -39.00
N ALA A 58 -17.64 -24.80 -37.96
CA ALA A 58 -18.00 -23.48 -37.42
C ALA A 58 -16.81 -22.78 -36.74
N ILE A 59 -15.88 -23.53 -36.14
CA ILE A 59 -14.63 -23.01 -35.59
C ILE A 59 -13.68 -22.62 -36.73
N ARG A 60 -13.49 -23.48 -37.72
CA ARG A 60 -12.66 -23.25 -38.92
C ARG A 60 -13.10 -21.99 -39.66
N GLU A 61 -14.37 -21.91 -40.06
CA GLU A 61 -14.92 -20.71 -40.72
C GLU A 61 -14.86 -19.46 -39.83
N GLY A 62 -14.82 -19.60 -38.50
CA GLY A 62 -14.69 -18.48 -37.57
C GLY A 62 -13.29 -17.90 -37.55
N VAL A 63 -12.28 -18.76 -37.37
CA VAL A 63 -10.86 -18.38 -37.37
C VAL A 63 -10.44 -17.84 -38.74
N GLU A 64 -10.79 -18.53 -39.83
CA GLU A 64 -10.48 -18.09 -41.20
C GLU A 64 -11.10 -16.71 -41.52
N ARG A 65 -12.34 -16.45 -41.07
CA ARG A 65 -12.97 -15.11 -41.20
C ARG A 65 -12.26 -14.03 -40.39
N ILE A 66 -11.64 -14.36 -39.26
CA ILE A 66 -10.81 -13.41 -38.52
C ILE A 66 -9.49 -13.18 -39.25
N GLU A 67 -8.75 -14.23 -39.63
CA GLU A 67 -7.45 -14.10 -40.32
C GLU A 67 -7.56 -13.22 -41.58
N GLU A 68 -8.60 -13.42 -42.40
CA GLU A 68 -8.91 -12.60 -43.58
C GLU A 68 -9.21 -11.13 -43.23
N ALA A 69 -9.92 -10.86 -42.13
CA ALA A 69 -10.27 -9.50 -41.69
C ALA A 69 -9.08 -8.71 -41.10
N VAL A 70 -8.10 -9.42 -40.51
CA VAL A 70 -6.89 -8.83 -39.89
C VAL A 70 -5.64 -8.82 -40.77
N LYS A 71 -5.65 -9.46 -41.95
CA LYS A 71 -4.47 -9.56 -42.82
C LYS A 71 -3.81 -8.23 -43.17
N THR A 72 -4.56 -7.13 -43.17
CA THR A 72 -4.04 -5.77 -43.48
C THR A 72 -3.62 -4.95 -42.24
N SER A 73 -3.70 -5.49 -41.02
CA SER A 73 -3.29 -4.79 -39.79
C SER A 73 -2.62 -5.71 -38.77
N SER A 74 -1.33 -5.44 -38.54
CA SER A 74 -0.52 -6.05 -37.49
C SER A 74 -1.11 -5.84 -36.08
N ARG A 75 -1.65 -4.64 -35.81
CA ARG A 75 -2.28 -4.31 -34.52
C ARG A 75 -3.55 -5.16 -34.27
N LEU A 76 -4.34 -5.39 -35.32
CA LEU A 76 -5.52 -6.27 -35.23
C LEU A 76 -5.13 -7.76 -35.16
N ARG A 77 -4.03 -8.19 -35.81
CA ARG A 77 -3.46 -9.54 -35.62
C ARG A 77 -3.03 -9.77 -34.18
N GLY A 78 -2.23 -8.87 -33.60
CA GLY A 78 -1.80 -8.94 -32.20
C GLY A 78 -2.99 -9.03 -31.23
N ALA A 79 -4.02 -8.20 -31.42
CA ALA A 79 -5.22 -8.23 -30.57
C ALA A 79 -6.08 -9.49 -30.77
N PHE A 80 -6.16 -10.04 -31.99
CA PHE A 80 -6.78 -11.33 -32.25
C PHE A 80 -6.04 -12.45 -31.49
N TYR A 81 -4.71 -12.49 -31.57
CA TYR A 81 -3.91 -13.50 -30.87
C TYR A 81 -4.04 -13.38 -29.34
N GLU A 82 -4.03 -12.17 -28.78
CA GLU A 82 -4.23 -11.95 -27.33
C GLU A 82 -5.59 -12.48 -26.85
N HIS A 83 -6.68 -12.15 -27.54
CA HIS A 83 -8.02 -12.59 -27.13
C HIS A 83 -8.31 -14.05 -27.49
N MET A 84 -7.71 -14.62 -28.54
CA MET A 84 -7.79 -16.06 -28.80
C MET A 84 -7.04 -16.85 -27.72
N ALA A 85 -5.89 -16.36 -27.22
CA ALA A 85 -5.19 -16.98 -26.10
C ALA A 85 -6.08 -17.05 -24.84
N GLN A 86 -6.84 -15.97 -24.55
CA GLN A 86 -7.82 -15.95 -23.45
C GLN A 86 -8.98 -16.94 -23.67
N VAL A 87 -9.43 -17.14 -24.91
CA VAL A 87 -10.46 -18.15 -25.27
C VAL A 87 -9.93 -19.57 -25.05
N VAL A 88 -8.66 -19.83 -25.38
CA VAL A 88 -7.97 -21.11 -25.18
C VAL A 88 -7.68 -21.39 -23.70
N GLU A 89 -7.14 -20.40 -22.95
CA GLU A 89 -6.87 -20.52 -21.50
C GLU A 89 -8.17 -20.85 -20.71
N ALA A 90 -9.29 -20.23 -21.10
CA ALA A 90 -10.60 -20.48 -20.51
C ALA A 90 -11.20 -21.87 -20.85
N HIS A 91 -10.64 -22.60 -21.83
CA HIS A 91 -11.15 -23.88 -22.27
C HIS A 91 -10.50 -25.04 -21.51
N LYS A 92 -11.33 -25.85 -20.83
CA LYS A 92 -10.91 -26.94 -19.92
C LYS A 92 -11.50 -28.30 -20.30
N ARG A 93 -11.58 -28.61 -21.60
CA ARG A 93 -12.34 -29.75 -22.12
C ARG A 93 -11.41 -30.76 -22.82
N GLY A 94 -11.50 -32.03 -22.45
CA GLY A 94 -10.66 -33.11 -22.99
C GLY A 94 -11.06 -33.67 -24.36
N GLU A 95 -12.12 -33.17 -25.01
CA GLU A 95 -12.46 -33.58 -26.39
C GLU A 95 -11.64 -32.76 -27.40
N GLU A 96 -10.85 -33.46 -28.22
CA GLU A 96 -10.00 -32.90 -29.28
C GLU A 96 -10.79 -32.09 -30.32
N ILE A 97 -10.15 -31.06 -30.88
CA ILE A 97 -10.63 -30.29 -32.04
C ILE A 97 -9.50 -30.26 -33.08
N ARG A 98 -9.61 -31.09 -34.12
CA ARG A 98 -8.54 -31.37 -35.10
C ARG A 98 -8.04 -30.12 -35.79
N TYR A 99 -8.97 -29.25 -36.19
CA TYR A 99 -8.63 -27.97 -36.82
C TYR A 99 -7.75 -27.09 -35.91
N ILE A 100 -7.95 -27.12 -34.60
CA ILE A 100 -7.12 -26.34 -33.67
C ILE A 100 -5.69 -26.93 -33.62
N LEU A 101 -5.52 -28.25 -33.74
CA LEU A 101 -4.19 -28.87 -33.91
C LEU A 101 -3.54 -28.49 -35.24
N GLU A 102 -4.25 -28.64 -36.37
CA GLU A 102 -3.79 -28.20 -37.70
C GLU A 102 -3.33 -26.73 -37.68
N TRP A 103 -4.16 -25.86 -37.09
CA TRP A 103 -3.88 -24.43 -37.00
C TRP A 103 -2.73 -24.11 -36.05
N THR A 104 -2.58 -24.83 -34.93
CA THR A 104 -1.44 -24.68 -34.02
C THR A 104 -0.11 -24.95 -34.71
N GLU A 105 -0.04 -26.02 -35.51
CA GLU A 105 1.19 -26.40 -36.22
C GLU A 105 1.50 -25.42 -37.36
N GLN A 106 0.49 -24.96 -38.09
CA GLN A 106 0.63 -23.86 -39.06
C GLN A 106 1.09 -22.55 -38.40
N LEU A 107 0.48 -22.17 -37.27
CA LEU A 107 0.78 -20.93 -36.55
C LEU A 107 2.19 -20.97 -35.95
N MET A 108 2.62 -22.11 -35.42
CA MET A 108 3.99 -22.34 -34.94
C MET A 108 5.01 -22.24 -36.07
N LYS A 109 4.68 -22.80 -37.25
CA LYS A 109 5.52 -22.67 -38.45
C LYS A 109 5.63 -21.20 -38.89
N ARG A 110 4.49 -20.51 -39.08
CA ARG A 110 4.43 -19.07 -39.43
C ARG A 110 5.27 -18.24 -38.45
N PHE A 111 5.15 -18.46 -37.15
CA PHE A 111 5.89 -17.72 -36.12
C PHE A 111 7.42 -17.87 -36.22
N LYS A 112 7.92 -19.03 -36.67
CA LYS A 112 9.36 -19.21 -36.96
C LYS A 112 9.74 -18.45 -38.24
N GLU A 113 9.02 -18.68 -39.35
CA GLU A 113 9.29 -18.09 -40.66
C GLU A 113 9.12 -16.55 -40.70
N ASP A 114 8.24 -15.98 -39.86
CA ASP A 114 7.91 -14.55 -39.84
C ASP A 114 8.89 -13.68 -39.03
N PHE A 115 9.59 -14.25 -38.05
CA PHE A 115 10.28 -13.49 -36.99
C PHE A 115 11.70 -13.96 -36.64
N PHE A 116 12.11 -15.17 -37.05
CA PHE A 116 13.42 -15.73 -36.69
C PHE A 116 14.26 -15.99 -37.94
N GLU A 117 15.50 -15.49 -37.93
CA GLU A 117 16.52 -15.75 -38.96
C GLU A 117 17.58 -16.73 -38.41
N GLU A 118 18.20 -17.54 -39.27
CA GLU A 118 19.37 -18.34 -38.87
C GLU A 118 20.57 -17.44 -38.63
N ASN A 119 21.30 -17.66 -37.53
CA ASN A 119 22.48 -16.87 -37.22
C ASN A 119 23.63 -17.26 -38.17
N THR A 120 23.92 -16.37 -39.12
CA THR A 120 24.93 -16.56 -40.18
C THR A 120 26.25 -15.85 -39.88
N GLU A 121 26.37 -15.17 -38.73
CA GLU A 121 27.60 -14.49 -38.32
C GLU A 121 28.47 -15.40 -37.45
N GLU A 122 29.68 -15.71 -37.92
CA GLU A 122 30.77 -16.28 -37.11
C GLU A 122 31.39 -15.19 -36.20
N THR A 123 30.58 -14.54 -35.37
CA THR A 123 31.07 -13.54 -34.40
C THR A 123 31.83 -14.24 -33.27
N MET A 124 33.16 -14.07 -33.28
CA MET A 124 34.14 -14.80 -32.46
C MET A 124 34.18 -14.39 -30.97
N GLU A 125 33.05 -14.03 -30.35
CA GLU A 125 32.97 -13.60 -28.94
C GLU A 125 31.87 -14.37 -28.14
N GLU A 126 32.34 -15.35 -27.36
CA GLU A 126 31.70 -16.01 -26.18
C GLU A 126 30.36 -16.78 -26.32
N GLU A 127 30.49 -18.11 -26.40
CA GLU A 127 29.62 -19.15 -25.79
C GLU A 127 28.08 -19.16 -26.04
N THR A 128 27.51 -18.39 -26.97
CA THR A 128 26.06 -18.55 -27.29
C THR A 128 25.80 -19.74 -28.22
N SER A 129 25.23 -20.82 -27.70
CA SER A 129 24.78 -22.01 -28.45
C SER A 129 23.54 -21.80 -29.34
N SER A 130 23.13 -20.55 -29.55
CA SER A 130 21.85 -20.17 -30.14
C SER A 130 21.94 -20.01 -31.66
N GLN A 131 21.29 -20.91 -32.41
CA GLN A 131 21.30 -20.89 -33.88
C GLN A 131 20.36 -19.87 -34.53
N LEU A 132 19.52 -19.16 -33.76
CA LEU A 132 18.49 -18.26 -34.27
C LEU A 132 18.59 -16.84 -33.70
N VAL A 133 18.24 -15.86 -34.53
CA VAL A 133 18.13 -14.44 -34.21
C VAL A 133 16.67 -14.00 -34.33
N LEU A 134 16.12 -13.39 -33.28
CA LEU A 134 14.81 -12.75 -33.29
C LEU A 134 14.93 -11.34 -33.89
N LYS A 135 14.33 -11.15 -35.07
CA LYS A 135 14.47 -9.94 -35.89
C LYS A 135 13.14 -9.57 -36.58
N PRO A 136 12.08 -9.28 -35.79
CA PRO A 136 10.77 -8.95 -36.34
C PRO A 136 10.81 -7.63 -37.13
N ARG A 137 10.01 -7.55 -38.19
CA ARG A 137 9.83 -6.33 -38.96
C ARG A 137 9.13 -5.25 -38.12
N GLN A 138 9.53 -3.98 -38.29
CA GLN A 138 9.04 -2.84 -37.51
C GLN A 138 7.50 -2.71 -37.51
N ASP A 139 6.85 -3.04 -38.62
CA ASP A 139 5.39 -3.01 -38.75
C ASP A 139 4.69 -4.15 -37.98
N ARG A 140 5.40 -5.24 -37.67
CA ARG A 140 4.86 -6.47 -37.05
C ARG A 140 5.21 -6.65 -35.57
N LEU A 141 5.94 -5.71 -34.95
CA LEU A 141 6.26 -5.75 -33.50
C LEU A 141 5.04 -6.03 -32.59
N PRO A 142 3.82 -5.49 -32.84
CA PRO A 142 2.62 -5.80 -32.05
C PRO A 142 2.15 -7.27 -32.10
N GLU A 143 2.60 -8.06 -33.07
CA GLU A 143 2.15 -9.45 -33.26
C GLU A 143 2.91 -10.44 -32.36
N VAL A 144 4.21 -10.21 -32.14
CA VAL A 144 5.17 -11.21 -31.66
C VAL A 144 4.80 -11.76 -30.27
N SER A 145 4.64 -10.90 -29.27
CA SER A 145 4.31 -11.34 -27.90
C SER A 145 2.90 -11.93 -27.77
N PRO A 146 1.84 -11.38 -28.39
CA PRO A 146 0.54 -12.05 -28.44
C PRO A 146 0.55 -13.41 -29.16
N MET A 147 1.23 -13.53 -30.30
CA MET A 147 1.31 -14.77 -31.07
C MET A 147 2.06 -15.87 -30.30
N PHE A 148 3.19 -15.53 -29.65
CA PHE A 148 3.89 -16.43 -28.74
C PHE A 148 2.97 -16.94 -27.61
N ASN A 149 2.24 -16.04 -26.95
CA ASN A 149 1.33 -16.44 -25.87
C ASN A 149 0.21 -17.37 -26.38
N LEU A 150 -0.39 -17.06 -27.54
CA LEU A 150 -1.39 -17.92 -28.16
C LEU A 150 -0.83 -19.32 -28.47
N ILE A 151 0.34 -19.41 -29.13
CA ILE A 151 0.99 -20.69 -29.45
C ILE A 151 1.25 -21.49 -28.16
N LYS A 152 1.75 -20.84 -27.11
CA LYS A 152 2.01 -21.48 -25.82
C LYS A 152 0.71 -22.01 -25.17
N GLU A 153 -0.38 -21.25 -25.13
CA GLU A 153 -1.68 -21.76 -24.62
C GLU A 153 -2.27 -22.87 -25.51
N LEU A 154 -2.08 -22.79 -26.85
CA LEU A 154 -2.51 -23.84 -27.78
C LEU A 154 -1.73 -25.14 -27.60
N LEU A 155 -0.42 -25.08 -27.34
CA LEU A 155 0.39 -26.25 -26.99
C LEU A 155 -0.04 -26.84 -25.64
N VAL A 156 -0.40 -26.01 -24.65
CA VAL A 156 -0.96 -26.49 -23.37
C VAL A 156 -2.28 -27.23 -23.63
N LEU A 157 -3.15 -26.70 -24.50
CA LEU A 157 -4.39 -27.38 -24.89
C LEU A 157 -4.14 -28.68 -25.67
N LYS A 158 -3.18 -28.70 -26.60
CA LYS A 158 -2.77 -29.90 -27.36
C LYS A 158 -2.36 -31.04 -26.43
N LEU A 159 -1.63 -30.77 -25.35
CA LEU A 159 -1.23 -31.81 -24.41
C LEU A 159 -2.39 -32.28 -23.51
N ARG A 160 -3.31 -31.39 -23.10
CA ARG A 160 -4.54 -31.76 -22.36
C ARG A 160 -5.49 -32.70 -23.13
N TRP A 161 -5.27 -32.89 -24.42
CA TRP A 161 -6.00 -33.87 -25.25
C TRP A 161 -5.28 -35.23 -25.38
N ASN A 162 -4.04 -35.35 -24.87
CA ASN A 162 -3.18 -36.54 -25.04
C ASN A 162 -2.96 -37.36 -23.75
N GLU A 163 -3.37 -36.87 -22.58
CA GLU A 163 -3.18 -37.54 -21.28
C GLU A 163 -4.53 -37.81 -20.60
N ASP A 164 -4.68 -38.96 -19.93
CA ASP A 164 -5.86 -39.28 -19.12
C ASP A 164 -5.94 -38.38 -17.85
N ASP A 165 -7.16 -37.98 -17.46
CA ASP A 165 -7.50 -36.79 -16.64
C ASP A 165 -6.72 -36.51 -15.33
N ASP A 166 -6.03 -37.49 -14.71
CA ASP A 166 -5.43 -37.38 -13.36
C ASP A 166 -3.90 -37.11 -13.32
N ALA A 167 -3.20 -37.12 -14.46
CA ALA A 167 -1.73 -37.18 -14.52
C ALA A 167 -0.98 -35.81 -14.46
N VAL A 168 -1.08 -35.09 -13.34
CA VAL A 168 -0.14 -34.01 -12.95
C VAL A 168 -0.11 -32.77 -13.87
N ALA A 169 -0.87 -31.73 -13.51
CA ALA A 169 -0.92 -30.45 -14.24
C ALA A 169 0.43 -29.69 -14.40
N SER A 170 1.48 -30.07 -13.65
CA SER A 170 2.85 -29.54 -13.83
C SER A 170 3.71 -30.33 -14.83
N SER A 171 3.13 -31.34 -15.52
CA SER A 171 3.76 -32.06 -16.64
C SER A 171 3.69 -31.21 -17.92
N TYR A 172 2.48 -30.79 -18.29
CA TYR A 172 2.15 -30.04 -19.51
C TYR A 172 3.10 -28.89 -19.81
N ASP A 173 3.30 -28.02 -18.80
CA ASP A 173 4.20 -26.87 -18.84
C ASP A 173 5.59 -27.23 -19.43
N VAL A 174 6.18 -28.34 -18.97
CA VAL A 174 7.55 -28.76 -19.31
C VAL A 174 7.66 -29.17 -20.78
N CYS A 175 6.65 -29.88 -21.29
CA CYS A 175 6.63 -30.34 -22.67
C CYS A 175 6.37 -29.17 -23.64
N VAL A 176 5.41 -28.28 -23.33
CA VAL A 176 5.14 -27.07 -24.12
C VAL A 176 6.40 -26.23 -24.32
N ILE A 177 7.21 -26.06 -23.28
CA ILE A 177 8.39 -25.21 -23.41
C ILE A 177 9.55 -25.92 -24.11
N LYS A 178 9.66 -27.26 -24.07
CA LYS A 178 10.66 -27.96 -24.89
C LYS A 178 10.49 -27.67 -26.40
N ASP A 179 9.25 -27.52 -26.88
CA ASP A 179 8.95 -27.10 -28.27
C ASP A 179 9.24 -25.60 -28.54
N LEU A 180 9.25 -24.77 -27.49
CA LEU A 180 9.44 -23.31 -27.56
C LEU A 180 10.84 -22.82 -27.15
N ASN A 181 11.74 -23.71 -26.69
CA ASN A 181 13.10 -23.38 -26.23
C ASN A 181 13.85 -22.42 -27.14
N PHE A 182 13.74 -22.63 -28.46
CA PHE A 182 14.35 -21.80 -29.50
C PHE A 182 14.04 -20.30 -29.35
N ALA A 183 12.87 -19.92 -28.82
CA ALA A 183 12.45 -18.54 -28.64
C ALA A 183 13.01 -17.87 -27.36
N PHE A 184 13.47 -18.67 -26.40
CA PHE A 184 14.18 -18.20 -25.19
C PHE A 184 15.69 -18.15 -25.40
N GLU A 185 16.22 -19.08 -26.19
CA GLU A 185 17.62 -19.11 -26.58
C GLU A 185 17.98 -18.06 -27.63
N ALA A 186 17.04 -17.64 -28.48
CA ALA A 186 17.27 -16.72 -29.60
C ALA A 186 17.97 -15.41 -29.19
N VAL A 187 18.95 -15.00 -30.00
CA VAL A 187 19.61 -13.70 -29.87
C VAL A 187 18.62 -12.61 -30.32
N VAL A 188 18.43 -11.57 -29.52
CA VAL A 188 17.48 -10.48 -29.86
C VAL A 188 18.25 -9.31 -30.45
N SER A 189 17.89 -8.88 -31.66
CA SER A 189 18.58 -7.76 -32.32
C SER A 189 18.47 -6.45 -31.53
N LEU A 190 19.63 -5.81 -31.31
CA LEU A 190 19.72 -4.48 -30.67
C LEU A 190 19.67 -3.35 -31.69
N ASP A 191 19.92 -3.63 -32.96
CA ASP A 191 20.10 -2.63 -34.00
C ASP A 191 18.77 -2.17 -34.59
N CYS A 192 18.66 -0.84 -34.73
CA CYS A 192 17.57 -0.12 -35.33
C CYS A 192 18.18 1.19 -35.84
N ASP A 193 18.30 1.38 -37.15
CA ASP A 193 18.96 2.57 -37.71
C ASP A 193 18.04 3.80 -37.72
N ASP A 194 16.73 3.61 -37.56
CA ASP A 194 15.69 4.54 -37.99
C ASP A 194 15.27 5.63 -36.98
N ILE A 195 14.13 6.25 -37.28
CA ILE A 195 13.62 7.50 -36.69
C ILE A 195 13.24 7.30 -35.21
N ARG A 196 13.23 8.40 -34.43
CA ARG A 196 12.96 8.41 -32.97
C ARG A 196 11.73 7.60 -32.57
N SER A 197 10.66 7.62 -33.36
CA SER A 197 9.44 6.83 -33.14
C SER A 197 9.73 5.32 -33.13
N GLU A 198 10.44 4.85 -34.14
CA GLU A 198 10.69 3.42 -34.35
C GLU A 198 11.63 2.87 -33.28
N LYS A 199 12.59 3.69 -32.81
CA LYS A 199 13.42 3.40 -31.64
C LYS A 199 12.64 3.33 -30.33
N LEU A 200 11.60 4.14 -30.13
CA LEU A 200 10.71 4.04 -28.96
C LEU A 200 9.87 2.76 -29.03
N ASP A 201 9.35 2.43 -30.21
CA ASP A 201 8.49 1.27 -30.43
C ASP A 201 9.28 -0.06 -30.33
N HIS A 202 10.52 -0.11 -30.85
CA HIS A 202 11.43 -1.25 -30.69
C HIS A 202 11.83 -1.45 -29.23
N LEU A 203 12.21 -0.38 -28.51
CA LEU A 203 12.50 -0.48 -27.07
C LEU A 203 11.28 -0.98 -26.28
N PHE A 204 10.08 -0.52 -26.60
CA PHE A 204 8.84 -1.03 -26.00
C PHE A 204 8.63 -2.52 -26.30
N PHE A 205 8.81 -2.94 -27.56
CA PHE A 205 8.77 -4.35 -27.95
C PHE A 205 9.77 -5.20 -27.16
N LEU A 206 11.05 -4.79 -27.07
CA LEU A 206 12.08 -5.51 -26.32
C LEU A 206 11.69 -5.74 -24.85
N ILE A 207 11.03 -4.76 -24.24
CA ILE A 207 10.52 -4.84 -22.86
C ILE A 207 9.35 -5.83 -22.78
N GLN A 208 8.35 -5.71 -23.66
CA GLN A 208 7.17 -6.59 -23.66
C GLN A 208 7.53 -8.06 -23.98
N TRP A 209 8.45 -8.26 -24.92
CA TRP A 209 9.00 -9.58 -25.27
C TRP A 209 9.73 -10.19 -24.08
N SER A 210 10.71 -9.49 -23.51
CA SER A 210 11.47 -9.97 -22.35
C SER A 210 10.55 -10.32 -21.17
N ARG A 211 9.54 -9.49 -20.89
CA ARG A 211 8.58 -9.72 -19.79
C ARG A 211 7.63 -10.88 -20.08
N THR A 212 7.21 -11.06 -21.33
CA THR A 212 6.42 -12.21 -21.79
C THR A 212 7.20 -13.52 -21.68
N ILE A 213 8.44 -13.54 -22.15
CA ILE A 213 9.32 -14.71 -22.11
C ILE A 213 9.70 -15.08 -20.68
N LEU A 214 10.11 -14.11 -19.85
CA LEU A 214 10.36 -14.36 -18.42
C LEU A 214 9.09 -14.87 -17.70
N ASN A 215 7.90 -14.39 -18.07
CA ASN A 215 6.62 -14.88 -17.54
C ASN A 215 6.22 -16.29 -18.00
N GLY A 216 6.67 -16.74 -19.18
CA GLY A 216 6.46 -18.11 -19.65
C GLY A 216 7.46 -19.06 -19.00
N PHE A 217 8.75 -18.81 -19.21
CA PHE A 217 9.81 -19.75 -18.88
C PHE A 217 10.10 -19.86 -17.38
N LEU A 218 10.01 -18.76 -16.60
CA LEU A 218 10.23 -18.80 -15.14
C LEU A 218 8.97 -19.08 -14.31
N ALA A 219 7.86 -19.50 -14.93
CA ALA A 219 6.65 -19.93 -14.22
C ALA A 219 6.72 -21.39 -13.71
N GLN A 220 7.72 -22.18 -14.14
CA GLN A 220 7.68 -23.64 -14.09
C GLN A 220 8.39 -24.27 -12.89
N SER A 221 8.16 -25.57 -12.70
CA SER A 221 8.52 -26.34 -11.49
C SER A 221 9.51 -27.50 -11.69
N SER A 222 9.87 -27.84 -12.93
CA SER A 222 10.62 -29.06 -13.22
C SER A 222 12.13 -28.90 -13.05
N LEU A 223 12.83 -30.04 -13.09
CA LEU A 223 14.28 -30.16 -12.86
C LEU A 223 15.10 -30.21 -14.17
N ASP A 224 14.44 -30.27 -15.33
CA ASP A 224 15.03 -30.68 -16.61
C ASP A 224 14.67 -29.71 -17.75
N PHE A 225 15.27 -28.52 -17.70
CA PHE A 225 14.80 -27.32 -18.40
C PHE A 225 15.99 -26.55 -19.02
N LEU A 226 16.81 -27.19 -19.87
CA LEU A 226 18.09 -26.64 -20.39
C LEU A 226 19.05 -26.24 -19.25
N SER A 227 19.72 -27.23 -18.64
CA SER A 227 20.68 -27.17 -17.52
C SER A 227 20.63 -25.90 -16.63
N SER A 228 20.33 -26.03 -15.33
CA SER A 228 19.97 -24.90 -14.44
C SER A 228 20.92 -23.66 -14.46
N GLU A 229 22.17 -23.79 -14.92
CA GLU A 229 23.06 -22.67 -15.20
C GLU A 229 22.73 -21.91 -16.50
N GLN A 230 22.42 -22.58 -17.62
CA GLN A 230 22.03 -21.93 -18.89
C GLN A 230 20.76 -21.08 -18.72
N VAL A 231 19.71 -21.61 -18.06
CA VAL A 231 18.53 -20.81 -17.69
C VAL A 231 18.90 -19.60 -16.85
N SER A 232 19.84 -19.76 -15.91
CA SER A 232 20.32 -18.66 -15.06
C SER A 232 21.05 -17.60 -15.90
N LYS A 233 21.90 -18.01 -16.85
CA LYS A 233 22.62 -17.15 -17.80
C LYS A 233 21.63 -16.39 -18.71
N ILE A 234 20.74 -17.09 -19.41
CA ILE A 234 19.77 -16.51 -20.35
C ILE A 234 18.78 -15.59 -19.64
N SER A 235 18.20 -16.01 -18.51
CA SER A 235 17.27 -15.18 -17.73
C SER A 235 17.93 -13.89 -17.23
N THR A 236 19.21 -13.95 -16.85
CA THR A 236 19.98 -12.76 -16.44
C THR A 236 20.23 -11.83 -17.64
N LYS A 237 20.58 -12.38 -18.81
CA LYS A 237 20.77 -11.62 -20.07
C LYS A 237 19.48 -10.90 -20.47
N LEU A 238 18.34 -11.61 -20.52
CA LEU A 238 17.02 -11.05 -20.85
C LEU A 238 16.55 -10.01 -19.82
N PHE A 239 16.72 -10.27 -18.52
CA PHE A 239 16.35 -9.31 -17.47
C PHE A 239 17.23 -8.05 -17.50
N TYR A 240 18.52 -8.16 -17.79
CA TYR A 240 19.39 -6.98 -17.95
C TYR A 240 19.06 -6.20 -19.24
N LEU A 241 18.72 -6.88 -20.34
CA LEU A 241 18.23 -6.25 -21.57
C LEU A 241 16.93 -5.48 -21.31
N MET A 242 15.94 -6.10 -20.66
CA MET A 242 14.70 -5.45 -20.22
C MET A 242 14.97 -4.19 -19.37
N MET A 243 15.82 -4.32 -18.34
CA MET A 243 16.19 -3.23 -17.43
C MET A 243 16.94 -2.08 -18.09
N ASP A 244 17.69 -2.34 -19.15
CA ASP A 244 18.39 -1.33 -19.93
C ASP A 244 17.45 -0.65 -20.94
N SER A 245 16.60 -1.44 -21.60
CA SER A 245 15.55 -0.94 -22.51
C SER A 245 14.54 -0.04 -21.79
N GLU A 246 14.07 -0.40 -20.58
CA GLU A 246 13.19 0.47 -19.78
C GLU A 246 13.85 1.83 -19.45
N LYS A 247 15.17 1.83 -19.17
CA LYS A 247 15.93 3.07 -18.91
C LYS A 247 16.13 3.91 -20.17
N LYS A 248 16.50 3.28 -21.29
CA LYS A 248 16.66 3.92 -22.60
C LYS A 248 15.35 4.55 -23.06
N LEU A 249 14.23 3.83 -22.94
CA LEU A 249 12.89 4.33 -23.27
C LEU A 249 12.50 5.54 -22.41
N ALA A 250 12.68 5.46 -21.08
CA ALA A 250 12.43 6.59 -20.18
C ALA A 250 13.34 7.80 -20.46
N ALA A 251 14.61 7.58 -20.82
CA ALA A 251 15.55 8.65 -21.16
C ALA A 251 15.20 9.34 -22.49
N LEU A 252 14.81 8.59 -23.52
CA LEU A 252 14.36 9.15 -24.81
C LEU A 252 13.06 9.95 -24.68
N LEU A 253 12.16 9.55 -23.78
CA LEU A 253 10.90 10.26 -23.49
C LEU A 253 11.07 11.49 -22.57
N THR A 254 12.23 11.66 -21.92
CA THR A 254 12.53 12.81 -21.04
C THR A 254 13.49 13.81 -21.67
N THR A 255 14.22 13.42 -22.72
CA THR A 255 15.17 14.29 -23.41
C THR A 255 14.46 15.33 -24.28
N SER A 256 14.84 16.60 -24.17
CA SER A 256 14.13 17.75 -24.75
C SER A 256 14.17 17.89 -26.28
N GLN A 257 14.74 16.92 -27.01
CA GLN A 257 14.84 16.90 -28.47
C GLN A 257 13.52 16.46 -29.15
N GLY A 258 12.46 17.22 -28.87
CA GLY A 258 11.15 17.11 -29.53
C GLY A 258 10.02 16.91 -28.53
N ALA A 259 9.44 18.03 -28.08
CA ALA A 259 8.18 18.05 -27.34
C ALA A 259 7.06 17.51 -28.24
N GLY A 260 6.66 16.27 -27.99
CA GLY A 260 5.67 15.56 -28.78
C GLY A 260 5.23 14.30 -28.06
N SER A 261 3.92 14.07 -28.03
CA SER A 261 3.28 12.87 -27.49
C SER A 261 3.73 11.60 -28.22
N TRP A 262 4.13 10.57 -27.47
CA TRP A 262 4.30 9.23 -28.02
C TRP A 262 3.00 8.44 -27.84
N LYS A 263 2.49 7.86 -28.94
CA LYS A 263 1.40 6.87 -28.90
C LYS A 263 2.02 5.53 -28.57
N VAL A 264 1.58 4.88 -27.50
CA VAL A 264 2.10 3.56 -27.13
C VAL A 264 1.60 2.54 -28.17
N PRO A 265 2.46 1.70 -28.79
CA PRO A 265 2.07 0.70 -29.78
C PRO A 265 1.44 -0.52 -29.09
N ASN A 266 0.29 -0.32 -28.46
CA ASN A 266 -0.46 -1.36 -27.75
C ASN A 266 -1.65 -1.89 -28.55
N VAL A 267 -2.05 -3.12 -28.24
CA VAL A 267 -3.16 -3.85 -28.90
C VAL A 267 -4.55 -3.47 -28.36
N LYS A 268 -4.66 -2.41 -27.56
CA LYS A 268 -5.93 -1.93 -26.97
C LYS A 268 -6.65 -0.95 -27.91
N PHE A 269 -7.95 -1.13 -28.10
CA PHE A 269 -8.81 -0.30 -28.96
C PHE A 269 -9.86 0.52 -28.16
N GLU A 270 -9.38 1.24 -27.15
CA GLU A 270 -10.23 2.07 -26.28
C GLU A 270 -10.74 3.38 -26.96
N LYS A 271 -11.61 4.13 -26.25
CA LYS A 271 -12.15 5.43 -26.75
C LYS A 271 -11.13 6.57 -26.77
N LYS A 272 -9.98 6.39 -26.12
CA LYS A 272 -8.80 7.26 -26.20
C LYS A 272 -7.61 6.33 -26.44
N GLU A 273 -6.65 6.78 -27.24
CA GLU A 273 -5.37 6.07 -27.37
C GLU A 273 -4.52 6.31 -26.12
N ASP A 274 -3.72 5.33 -25.72
CA ASP A 274 -2.71 5.49 -24.67
C ASP A 274 -1.58 6.39 -25.18
N VAL A 275 -1.59 7.64 -24.72
CA VAL A 275 -0.63 8.68 -25.09
C VAL A 275 0.21 9.07 -23.88
N ILE A 276 1.52 8.86 -23.97
CA ILE A 276 2.46 9.31 -22.94
C ILE A 276 2.82 10.76 -23.20
N MET A 277 2.57 11.59 -22.19
CA MET A 277 2.81 13.04 -22.23
C MET A 277 4.24 13.33 -21.75
N VAL A 278 5.10 13.76 -22.68
CA VAL A 278 6.44 14.26 -22.38
C VAL A 278 6.33 15.46 -21.43
N ALA A 279 7.17 15.48 -20.39
CA ALA A 279 7.09 16.49 -19.35
C ALA A 279 7.62 17.86 -19.83
N ASN A 280 6.77 18.88 -19.79
CA ASN A 280 7.19 20.27 -20.01
C ASN A 280 7.97 20.79 -18.80
N ALA A 281 9.23 21.18 -19.02
CA ALA A 281 9.93 22.07 -18.09
C ALA A 281 9.40 23.50 -18.26
N GLU A 282 8.32 23.85 -17.54
CA GLU A 282 7.65 25.14 -17.70
C GLU A 282 8.56 26.32 -17.34
N LYS A 283 8.79 27.20 -18.32
CA LYS A 283 9.45 28.49 -18.08
C LYS A 283 8.50 29.43 -17.35
N LYS A 284 8.95 29.98 -16.22
CA LYS A 284 8.24 31.05 -15.50
C LYS A 284 7.94 32.25 -16.42
N SER A 285 6.66 32.51 -16.70
CA SER A 285 6.21 33.77 -17.30
C SER A 285 5.02 34.35 -16.53
N GLY A 286 5.27 35.36 -15.69
CA GLY A 286 4.24 35.95 -14.84
C GLY A 286 3.45 37.08 -15.50
N ARG A 287 2.13 36.91 -15.64
CA ARG A 287 1.03 37.89 -15.85
C ARG A 287 -0.25 37.06 -16.08
N GLY A 288 -1.46 37.45 -15.68
CA GLY A 288 -1.94 38.62 -14.94
C GLY A 288 -3.48 38.51 -14.84
N ARG A 289 -4.08 38.86 -13.70
CA ARG A 289 -5.48 38.53 -13.36
C ARG A 289 -6.52 39.52 -13.93
N PRO A 290 -7.61 39.06 -14.58
CA PRO A 290 -8.88 39.79 -14.67
C PRO A 290 -9.96 39.22 -13.74
N LYS A 291 -11.08 39.93 -13.57
CA LYS A 291 -12.17 39.61 -12.63
C LYS A 291 -13.43 39.07 -13.31
N LYS A 292 -13.96 37.96 -12.77
CA LYS A 292 -15.35 37.73 -12.31
C LYS A 292 -16.53 38.33 -13.11
N ARG A 293 -17.49 37.48 -13.50
CA ARG A 293 -18.93 37.82 -13.53
C ARG A 293 -19.80 36.62 -13.06
N LYS A 294 -21.10 36.84 -12.80
CA LYS A 294 -21.99 35.97 -11.99
C LYS A 294 -23.44 36.01 -12.50
N SER A 295 -24.10 34.85 -12.48
CA SER A 295 -25.56 34.57 -12.43
C SER A 295 -25.67 33.09 -12.02
N ASP A 296 -26.46 32.61 -11.05
CA ASP A 296 -27.90 32.77 -10.75
C ASP A 296 -28.76 32.01 -11.79
N GLU A 297 -29.77 31.17 -11.48
CA GLU A 297 -30.29 30.50 -10.25
C GLU A 297 -31.31 29.38 -10.72
N THR A 298 -32.04 28.52 -9.97
CA THR A 298 -32.37 28.26 -8.54
C THR A 298 -32.89 26.79 -8.37
N MET A 299 -32.81 26.19 -7.14
CA MET A 299 -33.72 25.12 -6.57
C MET A 299 -33.81 23.70 -7.25
N VAL A 300 -34.17 22.57 -6.61
CA VAL A 300 -34.42 22.19 -5.19
C VAL A 300 -34.09 20.69 -4.92
N GLU A 301 -34.06 20.33 -3.63
CA GLU A 301 -33.76 19.06 -2.94
C GLU A 301 -34.27 17.71 -3.50
N THR A 302 -33.52 16.63 -3.26
CA THR A 302 -33.99 15.46 -2.44
C THR A 302 -32.79 14.76 -1.80
N GLU A 303 -32.96 14.14 -0.62
CA GLU A 303 -31.89 13.54 0.19
C GLU A 303 -31.58 12.07 -0.16
N ALA A 304 -30.30 11.68 0.01
CA ALA A 304 -29.87 10.30 0.27
C ALA A 304 -28.48 10.32 0.93
N GLU A 305 -28.34 9.74 2.13
CA GLU A 305 -27.07 9.68 2.86
C GLU A 305 -26.20 8.48 2.45
N GLU A 306 -24.94 8.71 2.09
CA GLU A 306 -23.88 7.69 2.29
C GLU A 306 -22.55 8.39 2.64
N VAL A 307 -22.15 8.31 3.91
CA VAL A 307 -21.01 9.09 4.44
C VAL A 307 -19.68 8.39 4.19
N THR A 308 -18.99 8.78 3.12
CA THR A 308 -17.58 8.45 2.87
C THR A 308 -16.68 9.66 3.11
N MET A 309 -16.12 9.78 4.32
CA MET A 309 -15.19 10.86 4.67
C MET A 309 -13.77 10.61 4.16
N ASN A 310 -13.55 10.79 2.85
CA ASN A 310 -12.24 11.22 2.37
C ASN A 310 -12.19 12.75 2.46
N GLY A 311 -11.29 13.27 3.30
CA GLY A 311 -10.96 14.68 3.32
C GLY A 311 -9.68 14.87 2.53
N ASP A 312 -9.79 15.23 1.25
CA ASP A 312 -8.64 15.59 0.43
C ASP A 312 -8.07 16.91 0.97
N GLU A 313 -6.91 16.85 1.63
CA GLU A 313 -6.14 18.04 1.98
C GLU A 313 -5.47 18.59 0.70
N GLU A 314 -5.38 19.91 0.58
CA GLU A 314 -4.90 20.57 -0.66
C GLU A 314 -3.46 20.16 -0.98
N ASP A 315 -3.28 19.51 -2.14
CA ASP A 315 -2.02 18.94 -2.61
C ASP A 315 -1.02 20.06 -2.96
N ALA A 316 -0.24 20.49 -1.96
CA ALA A 316 0.69 21.61 -2.07
C ALA A 316 1.95 21.26 -2.89
N ASP A 317 1.83 21.31 -4.22
CA ASP A 317 2.88 21.29 -5.24
C ASP A 317 4.19 20.58 -4.83
N GLU A 318 4.15 19.25 -4.65
CA GLU A 318 5.38 18.46 -4.77
C GLU A 318 5.95 18.65 -6.18
N VAL A 319 7.21 19.09 -6.28
CA VAL A 319 7.97 19.17 -7.54
C VAL A 319 8.30 17.73 -8.00
N LYS A 320 7.29 17.06 -8.55
CA LYS A 320 7.35 15.67 -9.01
C LYS A 320 8.36 15.57 -10.16
N ASN A 321 9.45 14.85 -9.91
CA ASN A 321 10.52 14.63 -10.88
C ASN A 321 9.91 14.09 -12.20
N PRO A 322 10.12 14.75 -13.36
CA PRO A 322 9.48 14.37 -14.61
C PRO A 322 9.78 12.92 -15.02
N ASN A 323 10.97 12.41 -14.70
CA ASN A 323 11.36 11.04 -14.99
C ASN A 323 10.53 10.03 -14.18
N ALA A 324 10.16 10.36 -12.94
CA ALA A 324 9.33 9.49 -12.08
C ALA A 324 7.87 9.44 -12.58
N THR A 325 7.34 10.57 -13.04
CA THR A 325 6.00 10.63 -13.65
C THR A 325 5.92 9.80 -14.93
N ILE A 326 6.92 9.91 -15.82
CA ILE A 326 6.98 9.13 -17.07
C ILE A 326 7.21 7.63 -16.78
N THR A 327 8.09 7.28 -15.84
CA THR A 327 8.30 5.88 -15.43
C THR A 327 7.01 5.25 -14.88
N THR A 328 6.21 6.01 -14.11
CA THR A 328 4.89 5.55 -13.61
C THR A 328 3.89 5.32 -14.75
N GLN A 329 3.85 6.20 -15.77
CA GLN A 329 2.99 6.00 -16.94
C GLN A 329 3.40 4.77 -17.77
N LEU A 330 4.72 4.58 -17.95
CA LEU A 330 5.28 3.42 -18.67
C LEU A 330 4.94 2.09 -17.97
N LYS A 331 5.11 1.99 -16.65
CA LYS A 331 4.83 0.75 -15.88
C LYS A 331 3.39 0.25 -16.02
N ILE A 332 2.42 1.12 -16.28
CA ILE A 332 1.01 0.76 -16.49
C ILE A 332 0.79 0.06 -17.86
N GLN A 333 1.68 0.28 -18.83
CA GLN A 333 1.58 -0.27 -20.18
C GLN A 333 2.34 -1.59 -20.37
N TYR A 334 3.26 -1.93 -19.46
CA TYR A 334 4.03 -3.18 -19.54
C TYR A 334 3.23 -4.39 -19.05
N VAL A 335 3.46 -5.54 -19.69
CA VAL A 335 3.04 -6.86 -19.17
C VAL A 335 3.65 -7.04 -17.77
N GLN A 336 2.81 -7.13 -16.74
CA GLN A 336 3.28 -7.29 -15.36
C GLN A 336 4.02 -8.62 -15.18
N LEU A 337 5.14 -8.61 -14.46
CA LEU A 337 5.86 -9.85 -14.13
C LEU A 337 5.06 -10.65 -13.08
N LYS A 338 4.95 -11.96 -13.27
CA LYS A 338 4.31 -12.86 -12.31
C LYS A 338 5.21 -13.06 -11.09
N LEU A 339 4.59 -13.32 -9.93
CA LEU A 339 5.25 -13.49 -8.63
C LEU A 339 6.45 -14.47 -8.66
N ARG A 340 6.32 -15.56 -9.43
CA ARG A 340 7.33 -16.63 -9.51
C ARG A 340 8.58 -16.24 -10.32
N PRO A 341 8.47 -15.69 -11.55
CA PRO A 341 9.59 -15.01 -12.22
C PRO A 341 10.30 -13.99 -11.33
N ILE A 342 9.59 -13.13 -10.60
CA ILE A 342 10.20 -12.13 -9.71
C ILE A 342 11.03 -12.82 -8.61
N ALA A 343 10.47 -13.81 -7.91
CA ALA A 343 11.17 -14.55 -6.86
C ALA A 343 12.42 -15.30 -7.39
N HIS A 344 12.39 -15.79 -8.64
CA HIS A 344 13.56 -16.40 -9.28
C HIS A 344 14.63 -15.35 -9.66
N LEU A 345 14.22 -14.24 -10.27
CA LEU A 345 15.12 -13.15 -10.67
C LEU A 345 15.81 -12.49 -9.47
N MET A 346 15.17 -12.41 -8.31
CA MET A 346 15.80 -11.92 -7.08
C MET A 346 17.00 -12.77 -6.65
N LYS A 347 16.90 -14.09 -6.80
CA LYS A 347 18.03 -15.02 -6.58
C LYS A 347 19.15 -14.84 -7.61
N LEU A 348 18.79 -14.63 -8.88
CA LEU A 348 19.76 -14.44 -9.97
C LEU A 348 20.46 -13.07 -9.93
N ALA A 349 19.89 -12.07 -9.26
CA ALA A 349 20.41 -10.70 -9.24
C ALA A 349 21.76 -10.52 -8.55
N LYS A 350 22.31 -11.55 -7.85
CA LYS A 350 23.69 -11.60 -7.30
C LYS A 350 24.15 -10.28 -6.67
N ALA A 351 23.42 -9.79 -5.65
CA ALA A 351 23.70 -8.53 -4.93
C ALA A 351 23.74 -7.23 -5.77
N LYS A 352 23.35 -7.25 -7.06
CA LYS A 352 23.37 -6.06 -7.95
C LYS A 352 22.28 -5.07 -7.52
N ARG A 353 22.64 -4.13 -6.65
CA ARG A 353 21.76 -3.16 -5.94
C ARG A 353 20.63 -2.58 -6.82
N SER A 354 20.94 -2.01 -7.99
CA SER A 354 19.93 -1.43 -8.90
C SER A 354 18.90 -2.43 -9.46
N CYS A 355 19.24 -3.72 -9.52
CA CYS A 355 18.33 -4.79 -9.93
C CYS A 355 17.48 -5.28 -8.76
N LEU A 356 18.04 -5.32 -7.55
CA LEU A 356 17.30 -5.68 -6.34
C LEU A 356 16.25 -4.61 -5.99
N ILE A 357 16.60 -3.33 -6.03
CA ILE A 357 15.67 -2.19 -5.85
C ILE A 357 14.44 -2.36 -6.76
N TYR A 358 14.69 -2.63 -8.04
CA TYR A 358 13.65 -2.80 -9.04
C TYR A 358 12.76 -4.02 -8.78
N LEU A 359 13.37 -5.19 -8.51
CA LEU A 359 12.63 -6.41 -8.23
C LEU A 359 11.82 -6.32 -6.92
N CYS A 360 12.30 -5.53 -5.95
CA CYS A 360 11.53 -5.22 -4.76
C CYS A 360 10.27 -4.40 -5.07
N ASP A 361 10.34 -3.40 -5.96
CA ASP A 361 9.15 -2.62 -6.38
C ASP A 361 8.14 -3.44 -7.18
N GLU A 362 8.60 -4.29 -8.10
CA GLU A 362 7.72 -5.22 -8.83
C GLU A 362 7.07 -6.23 -7.87
N LEU A 363 7.83 -6.77 -6.91
CA LEU A 363 7.31 -7.68 -5.89
C LEU A 363 6.25 -6.99 -5.01
N GLN A 364 6.53 -5.79 -4.49
CA GLN A 364 5.61 -5.03 -3.64
C GLN A 364 4.29 -4.79 -4.38
N THR A 365 4.37 -4.37 -5.65
CA THR A 365 3.20 -4.15 -6.51
C THR A 365 2.35 -5.42 -6.66
N VAL A 366 2.98 -6.58 -6.88
CA VAL A 366 2.30 -7.88 -7.02
C VAL A 366 1.70 -8.36 -5.70
N LEU A 367 2.41 -8.25 -4.58
CA LEU A 367 1.91 -8.65 -3.26
C LEU A 367 0.71 -7.78 -2.85
N GLU A 368 0.77 -6.47 -3.08
CA GLU A 368 -0.37 -5.58 -2.86
C GLU A 368 -1.57 -5.92 -3.75
N ALA A 369 -1.36 -6.29 -5.02
CA ALA A 369 -2.45 -6.74 -5.89
C ALA A 369 -3.14 -8.00 -5.34
N ILE A 370 -2.36 -8.97 -4.86
CA ILE A 370 -2.86 -10.20 -4.21
C ILE A 370 -3.69 -9.86 -2.96
N VAL A 371 -3.21 -8.97 -2.08
CA VAL A 371 -3.98 -8.52 -0.90
C VAL A 371 -5.25 -7.77 -1.29
N LYS A 372 -5.20 -6.91 -2.31
CA LYS A 372 -6.35 -6.12 -2.77
C LYS A 372 -7.44 -6.98 -3.44
N MET A 373 -7.08 -8.08 -4.10
CA MET A 373 -8.05 -8.99 -4.73
C MET A 373 -9.07 -9.61 -3.76
N ARG A 374 -8.74 -9.70 -2.47
CA ARG A 374 -9.63 -10.20 -1.39
C ARG A 374 -10.76 -9.23 -1.00
N LYS A 375 -10.66 -7.94 -1.32
CA LYS A 375 -11.48 -6.86 -0.71
C LYS A 375 -12.77 -6.47 -1.47
N LYS A 376 -13.38 -7.35 -2.29
CA LYS A 376 -14.67 -7.07 -2.96
C LYS A 376 -15.80 -7.97 -2.47
N SER A 377 -16.98 -7.38 -2.26
CA SER A 377 -18.21 -8.06 -1.84
C SER A 377 -19.01 -8.59 -3.05
N SER A 378 -20.26 -9.02 -2.80
CA SER A 378 -21.12 -9.77 -3.74
C SER A 378 -21.20 -9.18 -5.17
N PRO A 379 -21.12 -10.02 -6.22
CA PRO A 379 -21.02 -9.56 -7.62
C PRO A 379 -22.27 -8.85 -8.19
N MET A 380 -23.41 -8.83 -7.48
CA MET A 380 -24.67 -8.28 -8.03
C MET A 380 -24.73 -6.75 -8.17
N LEU A 381 -23.82 -5.98 -7.55
CA LEU A 381 -23.81 -4.50 -7.68
C LEU A 381 -22.75 -3.95 -8.65
N ALA A 382 -21.83 -4.78 -9.14
CA ALA A 382 -20.72 -4.33 -9.98
C ALA A 382 -21.14 -3.80 -11.37
N ALA A 383 -22.31 -4.21 -11.87
CA ALA A 383 -22.78 -3.93 -13.23
C ALA A 383 -23.21 -2.46 -13.50
N ARG A 384 -23.22 -1.58 -12.48
CA ARG A 384 -23.61 -0.16 -12.62
C ARG A 384 -22.48 0.86 -12.41
N ALA A 385 -21.26 0.41 -12.10
CA ALA A 385 -20.15 1.28 -11.70
C ALA A 385 -19.05 1.48 -12.77
N SER A 386 -19.22 0.97 -14.00
CA SER A 386 -18.22 1.01 -15.07
C SER A 386 -18.17 2.35 -15.83
N THR A 387 -18.17 3.47 -15.11
CA THR A 387 -18.20 4.85 -15.65
C THR A 387 -17.19 5.80 -15.02
N GLN A 388 -16.21 5.28 -14.27
CA GLN A 388 -14.99 6.03 -13.91
C GLN A 388 -13.74 5.27 -14.34
N SER A 389 -12.76 6.01 -14.84
CA SER A 389 -11.55 5.48 -15.49
C SER A 389 -10.46 5.11 -14.48
N GLN A 390 -10.65 4.00 -13.76
CA GLN A 390 -9.50 3.20 -13.33
C GLN A 390 -9.20 2.19 -14.43
N ALA A 391 -8.01 2.28 -15.03
CA ALA A 391 -7.54 1.34 -16.03
C ALA A 391 -7.59 -0.10 -15.49
N SER A 392 -7.82 -1.06 -16.39
CA SER A 392 -7.95 -2.47 -16.06
C SER A 392 -6.65 -3.03 -15.48
N SER A 393 -6.59 -3.08 -14.14
CA SER A 393 -5.95 -4.21 -13.48
C SER A 393 -6.79 -5.46 -13.76
N THR A 394 -6.60 -6.03 -14.95
CA THR A 394 -6.91 -7.44 -15.20
C THR A 394 -6.31 -8.23 -14.05
N LYS A 395 -7.12 -9.11 -13.45
CA LYS A 395 -6.71 -9.89 -12.27
C LYS A 395 -5.66 -10.90 -12.69
N LEU A 396 -4.39 -10.48 -12.76
CA LEU A 396 -3.31 -11.32 -13.26
C LEU A 396 -3.18 -12.55 -12.37
N TYR A 397 -3.36 -13.73 -12.97
CA TYR A 397 -3.22 -14.98 -12.25
C TYR A 397 -1.75 -15.24 -11.94
N HIS A 398 -1.40 -15.06 -10.67
CA HIS A 398 -0.05 -15.26 -10.13
C HIS A 398 0.20 -16.71 -9.67
N GLY A 399 -0.74 -17.62 -9.92
CA GLY A 399 -0.74 -19.00 -9.45
C GLY A 399 -1.88 -19.29 -8.46
N ASP A 400 -2.04 -20.56 -8.11
CA ASP A 400 -2.95 -21.01 -7.06
C ASP A 400 -2.40 -20.66 -5.66
N PHE A 401 -3.18 -20.98 -4.63
CA PHE A 401 -2.76 -20.90 -3.23
C PHE A 401 -1.36 -21.50 -2.97
N THR A 402 -1.09 -22.69 -3.51
CA THR A 402 0.13 -23.46 -3.28
C THR A 402 1.32 -22.78 -3.95
N THR A 403 1.16 -22.36 -5.21
CA THR A 403 2.18 -21.64 -5.98
C THR A 403 2.49 -20.28 -5.36
N VAL A 404 1.47 -19.50 -4.98
CA VAL A 404 1.64 -18.21 -4.32
C VAL A 404 2.39 -18.40 -2.99
N TRP A 405 1.97 -19.35 -2.15
CA TRP A 405 2.62 -19.62 -0.87
C TRP A 405 4.05 -20.15 -1.01
N PHE A 406 4.33 -20.99 -2.01
CA PHE A 406 5.69 -21.41 -2.35
C PHE A 406 6.58 -20.20 -2.72
N CYS A 407 6.07 -19.30 -3.57
CA CYS A 407 6.81 -18.13 -4.01
C CYS A 407 7.02 -17.11 -2.87
N VAL A 408 6.05 -16.90 -1.97
CA VAL A 408 6.20 -16.05 -0.78
C VAL A 408 7.31 -16.57 0.14
N LYS A 409 7.36 -17.89 0.40
CA LYS A 409 8.44 -18.50 1.19
C LYS A 409 9.81 -18.28 0.54
N LYS A 410 9.93 -18.37 -0.78
CA LYS A 410 11.17 -18.08 -1.50
C LYS A 410 11.52 -16.59 -1.60
N ALA A 411 10.52 -15.71 -1.67
CA ALA A 411 10.73 -14.27 -1.59
C ALA A 411 11.32 -13.88 -0.22
N VAL A 412 10.79 -14.39 0.90
CA VAL A 412 11.34 -14.11 2.24
C VAL A 412 12.82 -14.49 2.36
N GLU A 413 13.21 -15.65 1.85
CA GLU A 413 14.61 -16.11 1.85
C GLU A 413 15.54 -15.11 1.13
N GLN A 414 15.11 -14.55 -0.01
CA GLN A 414 15.90 -13.55 -0.75
C GLN A 414 15.81 -12.15 -0.13
N VAL A 415 14.63 -11.70 0.31
CA VAL A 415 14.45 -10.37 0.93
C VAL A 415 15.22 -10.28 2.26
N TRP A 416 15.24 -11.34 3.07
CA TRP A 416 16.07 -11.35 4.28
C TRP A 416 17.58 -11.27 3.95
N SER A 417 18.03 -11.95 2.88
CA SER A 417 19.41 -11.84 2.39
C SER A 417 19.80 -10.40 1.98
N ILE A 418 18.82 -9.59 1.56
CA ILE A 418 19.01 -8.17 1.24
C ILE A 418 19.12 -7.34 2.52
N VAL A 419 18.29 -7.63 3.53
CA VAL A 419 18.33 -6.97 4.84
C VAL A 419 19.67 -7.22 5.53
N GLU A 420 20.20 -8.45 5.48
CA GLU A 420 21.55 -8.80 5.94
C GLU A 420 22.61 -7.93 5.23
N LEU A 421 22.70 -8.01 3.90
CA LEU A 421 23.66 -7.26 3.08
C LEU A 421 23.62 -5.74 3.31
N VAL A 422 22.43 -5.16 3.54
CA VAL A 422 22.28 -3.72 3.82
C VAL A 422 22.83 -3.39 5.21
N PHE A 423 22.46 -4.12 6.26
CA PHE A 423 22.88 -3.81 7.61
C PHE A 423 24.34 -4.18 7.90
N ASP A 424 24.89 -5.22 7.26
CA ASP A 424 26.32 -5.53 7.31
C ASP A 424 27.13 -4.30 6.86
N TYR A 425 26.85 -3.77 5.65
CA TYR A 425 27.47 -2.55 5.12
C TYR A 425 27.32 -1.35 6.06
N PHE A 426 26.12 -1.06 6.56
CA PHE A 426 25.91 0.09 7.45
C PHE A 426 26.54 -0.09 8.84
N SER A 427 26.83 -1.34 9.26
CA SER A 427 27.56 -1.63 10.50
C SER A 427 29.08 -1.55 10.38
N GLU A 428 29.63 -1.68 9.17
CA GLU A 428 31.07 -1.50 8.89
C GLU A 428 31.47 -0.02 8.67
N LEU A 429 30.54 0.86 8.30
CA LEU A 429 30.82 2.29 8.08
C LEU A 429 31.50 3.03 9.25
N PRO A 430 31.21 2.78 10.54
CA PRO A 430 31.88 3.46 11.65
C PRO A 430 33.38 3.13 11.78
N ASP A 431 33.79 1.93 11.36
CA ASP A 431 35.19 1.47 11.39
C ASP A 431 35.94 1.80 10.08
N ALA A 432 35.21 2.13 9.01
CA ALA A 432 35.77 2.46 7.70
C ALA A 432 36.39 3.87 7.68
N SER A 433 37.73 3.93 7.65
CA SER A 433 38.49 5.19 7.54
C SER A 433 38.43 5.86 6.14
N GLN A 434 37.37 5.63 5.36
CA GLN A 434 37.15 6.16 4.02
C GLN A 434 35.71 6.67 3.89
N GLU A 435 35.53 7.85 3.30
CA GLU A 435 34.20 8.38 2.99
C GLU A 435 33.49 7.45 1.99
N ALA A 436 32.39 6.84 2.43
CA ALA A 436 31.60 5.94 1.61
C ALA A 436 31.01 6.67 0.40
N ASN A 437 31.02 6.01 -0.77
CA ASN A 437 30.51 6.59 -2.00
C ASN A 437 29.01 6.97 -1.84
N PRO A 438 28.62 8.26 -1.95
CA PRO A 438 27.26 8.69 -1.62
C PRO A 438 26.16 8.03 -2.45
N LYS A 439 26.47 7.60 -3.69
CA LYS A 439 25.55 6.84 -4.52
C LYS A 439 25.40 5.39 -4.01
N VAL A 440 26.48 4.76 -3.58
CA VAL A 440 26.43 3.40 -3.00
C VAL A 440 25.60 3.42 -1.73
N GLN A 441 25.82 4.40 -0.86
CA GLN A 441 24.99 4.63 0.33
C GLN A 441 23.52 4.81 -0.05
N LYS A 442 23.17 5.80 -0.90
CA LYS A 442 21.77 6.11 -1.22
C LYS A 442 21.02 4.95 -1.89
N ASP A 443 21.69 4.20 -2.77
CA ASP A 443 21.14 2.96 -3.34
C ASP A 443 20.87 1.89 -2.25
N LEU A 444 21.69 1.81 -1.18
CA LEU A 444 21.50 0.88 -0.07
C LEU A 444 20.47 1.35 0.96
N GLU A 445 20.30 2.66 1.17
CA GLU A 445 19.21 3.21 1.99
C GLU A 445 17.84 2.89 1.38
N ASP A 446 17.70 3.09 0.07
CA ASP A 446 16.49 2.80 -0.70
C ASP A 446 16.20 1.28 -0.73
N LEU A 447 17.23 0.46 -0.93
CA LEU A 447 17.13 -0.99 -0.90
C LEU A 447 16.78 -1.53 0.51
N GLY A 448 17.33 -0.94 1.57
CA GLY A 448 17.01 -1.25 2.96
C GLY A 448 15.55 -0.95 3.30
N HIS A 449 15.06 0.23 2.91
CA HIS A 449 13.67 0.59 3.10
C HIS A 449 12.72 -0.35 2.33
N LYS A 450 12.97 -0.58 1.03
CA LYS A 450 12.13 -1.47 0.19
C LYS A 450 12.12 -2.91 0.68
N SER A 451 13.26 -3.47 1.10
CA SER A 451 13.34 -4.85 1.61
C SER A 451 12.63 -5.01 2.95
N LEU A 452 12.79 -4.08 3.90
CA LEU A 452 12.05 -4.11 5.17
C LEU A 452 10.55 -3.88 4.96
N HIS A 453 10.15 -2.96 4.07
CA HIS A 453 8.74 -2.72 3.76
C HIS A 453 8.06 -3.93 3.08
N LEU A 454 8.81 -4.67 2.27
CA LEU A 454 8.38 -5.98 1.76
C LEU A 454 8.20 -7.00 2.89
N LEU A 455 9.13 -7.09 3.85
CA LEU A 455 8.96 -7.99 5.00
C LEU A 455 7.72 -7.63 5.82
N HIS A 456 7.46 -6.34 6.07
CA HIS A 456 6.23 -5.89 6.72
C HIS A 456 4.97 -6.29 5.92
N THR A 457 4.97 -6.05 4.60
CA THR A 457 3.88 -6.45 3.69
C THR A 457 3.67 -7.96 3.68
N ILE A 458 4.74 -8.76 3.83
CA ILE A 458 4.68 -10.22 3.88
C ILE A 458 4.24 -10.75 5.26
N LEU A 459 4.65 -10.12 6.35
CA LEU A 459 4.32 -10.51 7.71
C LEU A 459 2.90 -10.05 8.15
N THR A 460 2.36 -9.00 7.56
CA THR A 460 0.96 -8.54 7.76
C THR A 460 -0.02 -9.08 6.72
N GLY A 461 0.44 -9.33 5.48
CA GLY A 461 -0.43 -9.62 4.35
C GLY A 461 -1.08 -10.99 4.38
N GLU A 462 -2.35 -11.07 3.97
CA GLU A 462 -3.05 -12.34 3.74
C GLU A 462 -2.65 -12.94 2.37
N LEU A 463 -1.35 -13.19 2.18
CA LEU A 463 -0.69 -13.59 0.92
C LEU A 463 -0.91 -15.07 0.55
N TYR A 464 -2.18 -15.47 0.49
CA TYR A 464 -2.61 -16.84 0.30
C TYR A 464 -3.58 -17.01 -0.89
N GLY A 465 -3.88 -15.93 -1.61
CA GLY A 465 -4.89 -15.92 -2.67
C GLY A 465 -6.31 -15.64 -2.15
N SER A 466 -7.27 -15.56 -3.06
CA SER A 466 -8.64 -15.10 -2.78
C SER A 466 -9.60 -16.18 -2.27
N GLU A 467 -9.23 -17.45 -2.36
CA GLU A 467 -10.19 -18.56 -2.25
C GLU A 467 -10.29 -19.16 -0.82
N GLU A 468 -9.25 -19.03 0.00
CA GLU A 468 -9.22 -19.62 1.35
C GLU A 468 -9.40 -18.59 2.48
N LYS A 469 -10.38 -18.86 3.36
CA LYS A 469 -10.62 -18.10 4.60
C LYS A 469 -9.95 -18.77 5.79
N LEU A 470 -8.61 -18.72 5.80
CA LEU A 470 -7.80 -19.13 6.95
C LEU A 470 -8.31 -18.54 8.27
N SER A 471 -8.31 -19.37 9.30
CA SER A 471 -8.53 -19.04 10.71
C SER A 471 -7.40 -18.20 11.30
N ALA A 472 -7.56 -17.75 12.56
CA ALA A 472 -6.51 -17.00 13.26
C ALA A 472 -5.28 -17.85 13.60
N THR A 473 -5.48 -19.15 13.88
CA THR A 473 -4.40 -20.10 14.19
C THR A 473 -3.53 -20.38 12.96
N GLU A 474 -4.14 -20.73 11.82
CA GLU A 474 -3.40 -21.04 10.59
C GLU A 474 -2.60 -19.83 10.06
N LYS A 475 -3.12 -18.60 10.21
CA LYS A 475 -2.35 -17.38 9.88
C LYS A 475 -1.12 -17.22 10.77
N THR A 476 -1.24 -17.57 12.06
CA THR A 476 -0.16 -17.49 13.05
C THR A 476 0.89 -18.57 12.78
N GLU A 477 0.46 -19.78 12.43
CA GLU A 477 1.34 -20.87 11.99
C GLU A 477 2.11 -20.49 10.72
N LYS A 478 1.43 -20.00 9.68
CA LYS A 478 2.08 -19.57 8.43
C LYS A 478 3.07 -18.43 8.67
N LYS A 479 2.73 -17.43 9.50
CA LYS A 479 3.69 -16.38 9.91
C LYS A 479 4.92 -16.96 10.61
N SER A 480 4.72 -17.99 11.44
CA SER A 480 5.80 -18.69 12.14
C SER A 480 6.73 -19.48 11.20
N ILE A 481 6.19 -20.03 10.10
CA ILE A 481 7.00 -20.62 9.02
C ILE A 481 7.91 -19.57 8.37
N LEU A 482 7.41 -18.34 8.15
CA LEU A 482 8.23 -17.27 7.55
C LEU A 482 9.34 -16.79 8.49
N VAL A 483 9.06 -16.65 9.78
CA VAL A 483 10.09 -16.33 10.79
C VAL A 483 11.16 -17.42 10.85
N ARG A 484 10.79 -18.70 10.77
CA ARG A 484 11.77 -19.80 10.68
C ARG A 484 12.64 -19.79 9.42
N ILE A 485 12.15 -19.23 8.30
CA ILE A 485 12.97 -19.01 7.10
C ILE A 485 14.00 -17.90 7.35
N MET A 486 13.62 -16.82 8.03
CA MET A 486 14.55 -15.75 8.44
C MET A 486 15.61 -16.28 9.42
N GLU A 487 15.20 -16.99 10.47
CA GLU A 487 16.12 -17.60 11.44
C GLU A 487 17.11 -18.57 10.76
N LYS A 488 16.61 -19.46 9.89
CA LYS A 488 17.47 -20.39 9.14
C LYS A 488 18.49 -19.68 8.27
N LYS A 489 18.13 -18.53 7.69
CA LYS A 489 19.03 -17.76 6.83
C LYS A 489 20.11 -17.04 7.65
N MET A 490 19.71 -16.49 8.79
CA MET A 490 20.55 -15.73 9.74
C MET A 490 21.54 -16.60 10.52
N LYS A 491 21.14 -17.81 10.94
CA LYS A 491 21.96 -18.70 11.78
C LYS A 491 22.57 -19.90 11.06
N GLY A 492 22.15 -20.18 9.83
CA GLY A 492 22.38 -21.48 9.19
C GLY A 492 21.50 -22.59 9.78
N ALA A 493 21.62 -23.79 9.22
CA ALA A 493 20.72 -24.91 9.56
C ALA A 493 21.04 -25.60 10.90
N GLU A 494 22.27 -25.47 11.41
CA GLU A 494 22.78 -26.21 12.57
C GLU A 494 22.49 -25.53 13.92
N LEU A 495 22.20 -24.22 13.89
CA LEU A 495 21.94 -23.38 15.07
C LEU A 495 20.46 -22.98 15.22
N LEU A 496 19.57 -23.72 14.55
CA LEU A 496 18.13 -23.49 14.54
C LEU A 496 17.46 -23.76 15.90
N SER A 497 16.50 -22.92 16.26
CA SER A 497 15.58 -23.17 17.36
C SER A 497 14.59 -24.30 17.05
N ASN A 498 14.45 -25.25 17.99
CA ASN A 498 13.37 -26.24 17.98
C ASN A 498 11.98 -25.61 18.21
N ASP A 499 11.92 -24.42 18.82
CA ASP A 499 10.72 -23.67 19.16
C ASP A 499 10.48 -22.47 18.20
N VAL A 500 9.23 -22.00 18.10
CA VAL A 500 8.81 -20.85 17.28
C VAL A 500 9.03 -19.51 18.00
N GLU A 501 8.78 -19.43 19.30
CA GLU A 501 8.89 -18.17 20.04
C GLU A 501 10.36 -17.79 20.23
N SER A 502 11.25 -18.75 20.50
CA SER A 502 12.69 -18.52 20.46
C SER A 502 13.19 -18.13 19.05
N ALA A 503 12.58 -18.63 17.97
CA ALA A 503 12.92 -18.19 16.61
C ALA A 503 12.55 -16.71 16.39
N ARG A 504 11.35 -16.29 16.83
CA ARG A 504 10.93 -14.87 16.81
C ARG A 504 11.86 -14.02 17.68
N ARG A 505 12.17 -14.47 18.89
CA ARG A 505 13.07 -13.81 19.84
C ARG A 505 14.45 -13.56 19.24
N ASP A 506 15.01 -14.52 18.52
CA ASP A 506 16.34 -14.39 17.93
C ASP A 506 16.37 -13.49 16.69
N VAL A 507 15.35 -13.56 15.82
CA VAL A 507 15.18 -12.57 14.73
C VAL A 507 14.94 -11.17 15.32
N GLY A 508 14.19 -11.05 16.42
CA GLY A 508 13.97 -9.82 17.16
C GLY A 508 15.25 -9.22 17.76
N LYS A 509 16.11 -10.05 18.37
CA LYS A 509 17.44 -9.62 18.85
C LYS A 509 18.31 -9.10 17.71
N TYR A 510 18.29 -9.75 16.54
CA TYR A 510 19.04 -9.30 15.38
C TYR A 510 18.55 -7.92 14.90
N LEU A 511 17.25 -7.74 14.71
CA LEU A 511 16.69 -6.43 14.34
C LEU A 511 16.98 -5.36 15.39
N ALA A 512 16.91 -5.70 16.69
CA ALA A 512 17.26 -4.79 17.77
C ALA A 512 18.75 -4.41 17.78
N LYS A 513 19.67 -5.30 17.38
CA LYS A 513 21.09 -4.94 17.17
C LYS A 513 21.25 -4.01 15.96
N MET A 514 20.58 -4.32 14.85
CA MET A 514 20.78 -3.57 13.59
C MET A 514 20.08 -2.21 13.54
N ALA A 515 19.16 -1.94 14.47
CA ALA A 515 18.49 -0.64 14.61
C ALA A 515 19.44 0.53 14.84
N GLU A 516 20.61 0.32 15.46
CA GLU A 516 21.63 1.36 15.66
C GLU A 516 22.10 1.96 14.33
N PHE A 517 22.24 1.12 13.31
CA PHE A 517 22.81 1.47 12.00
C PHE A 517 21.78 2.02 11.01
N ALA A 518 20.54 2.34 11.44
CA ALA A 518 19.49 2.84 10.57
C ALA A 518 19.87 4.20 9.92
N PRO A 519 20.12 4.25 8.59
CA PRO A 519 20.73 5.42 7.96
C PRO A 519 19.73 6.57 7.81
N SER A 520 18.49 6.27 7.39
CA SER A 520 17.42 7.24 7.09
C SER A 520 16.13 6.95 7.85
N PRO A 521 15.19 7.93 7.99
CA PRO A 521 13.91 7.73 8.67
C PRO A 521 13.06 6.62 8.07
N ALA A 522 13.16 6.38 6.76
CA ALA A 522 12.40 5.33 6.07
C ALA A 522 12.85 3.93 6.51
N VAL A 523 14.16 3.69 6.63
CA VAL A 523 14.72 2.45 7.18
C VAL A 523 14.39 2.33 8.67
N ALA A 524 14.51 3.43 9.42
CA ALA A 524 14.24 3.49 10.85
C ALA A 524 12.76 3.16 11.20
N VAL A 525 11.80 3.57 10.36
CA VAL A 525 10.39 3.17 10.48
C VAL A 525 10.23 1.69 10.09
N SER A 526 10.71 1.28 8.91
CA SER A 526 10.46 -0.07 8.41
C SER A 526 11.11 -1.18 9.25
N ILE A 527 12.20 -0.92 9.98
CA ILE A 527 12.76 -1.91 10.93
C ILE A 527 11.88 -2.04 12.20
N LEU A 528 11.25 -0.94 12.65
CA LEU A 528 10.29 -0.97 13.76
C LEU A 528 8.99 -1.67 13.36
N ASP A 529 8.50 -1.44 12.13
CA ASP A 529 7.32 -2.13 11.59
C ASP A 529 7.52 -3.66 11.57
N VAL A 530 8.66 -4.12 11.02
CA VAL A 530 9.02 -5.55 10.97
C VAL A 530 9.21 -6.14 12.37
N PHE A 531 9.70 -5.36 13.34
CA PHE A 531 9.83 -5.81 14.74
C PHE A 531 8.48 -5.92 15.45
N GLU A 532 7.57 -4.93 15.31
CA GLU A 532 6.20 -5.05 15.84
C GLU A 532 5.48 -6.26 15.22
N ASP A 533 5.74 -6.53 13.94
CA ASP A 533 5.22 -7.69 13.23
C ASP A 533 5.62 -9.04 13.84
N LEU A 534 6.81 -9.16 14.46
CA LEU A 534 7.22 -10.39 15.13
C LEU A 534 6.30 -10.75 16.31
N ARG A 535 5.58 -9.78 16.89
CA ARG A 535 4.66 -9.95 18.02
C ARG A 535 5.29 -10.71 19.20
N LEU A 536 6.51 -10.31 19.56
CA LEU A 536 7.19 -10.81 20.76
C LEU A 536 6.34 -10.55 22.01
N ASP A 537 6.38 -11.48 22.96
CA ASP A 537 5.58 -11.40 24.18
C ASP A 537 5.97 -10.15 24.99
N PRO A 538 4.99 -9.38 25.55
CA PRO A 538 5.29 -8.16 26.29
C PRO A 538 6.21 -8.37 27.50
N ASP A 539 6.11 -9.53 28.16
CA ASP A 539 6.81 -9.82 29.40
C ASP A 539 7.99 -10.80 29.15
N GLY A 540 7.77 -11.84 28.35
CA GLY A 540 8.76 -12.86 28.00
C GLY A 540 9.96 -12.34 27.19
N GLU A 541 9.78 -11.33 26.35
CA GLU A 541 10.85 -10.64 25.58
C GLU A 541 11.04 -9.16 26.01
N ALA A 542 10.63 -8.80 27.23
CA ALA A 542 10.62 -7.41 27.70
C ALA A 542 11.94 -6.63 27.48
N ASP A 543 13.11 -7.27 27.66
CA ASP A 543 14.41 -6.62 27.46
C ASP A 543 14.75 -6.36 25.98
N VAL A 544 14.32 -7.25 25.08
CA VAL A 544 14.47 -7.05 23.62
C VAL A 544 13.55 -5.92 23.17
N ARG A 545 12.31 -5.88 23.68
CA ARG A 545 11.35 -4.79 23.45
C ARG A 545 11.86 -3.45 24.01
N LYS A 546 12.43 -3.45 25.22
CA LYS A 546 13.08 -2.28 25.85
C LYS A 546 14.27 -1.77 25.02
N THR A 547 15.07 -2.69 24.46
CA THR A 547 16.19 -2.34 23.57
C THR A 547 15.68 -1.66 22.29
N MET A 548 14.66 -2.22 21.63
CA MET A 548 14.07 -1.57 20.46
C MET A 548 13.37 -0.23 20.81
N ALA A 549 12.76 -0.11 21.99
CA ALA A 549 12.21 1.16 22.48
C ALA A 549 13.30 2.24 22.66
N LYS A 550 14.50 1.88 23.13
CA LYS A 550 15.64 2.80 23.19
C LYS A 550 16.04 3.31 21.80
N PHE A 551 16.06 2.45 20.78
CA PHE A 551 16.36 2.88 19.40
C PHE A 551 15.25 3.76 18.81
N ALA A 552 13.98 3.43 19.01
CA ALA A 552 12.86 4.31 18.65
C ALA A 552 12.98 5.70 19.32
N LEU A 553 13.43 5.75 20.58
CA LEU A 553 13.69 7.00 21.28
C LEU A 553 14.94 7.73 20.74
N ALA A 554 16.00 7.01 20.37
CA ALA A 554 17.20 7.57 19.74
C ALA A 554 16.87 8.20 18.36
N TYR A 555 15.99 7.58 17.57
CA TYR A 555 15.50 8.14 16.33
C TYR A 555 14.77 9.48 16.52
N LEU A 556 14.08 9.71 17.64
CA LEU A 556 13.47 11.00 17.97
C LEU A 556 14.49 12.09 18.37
N LYS A 557 15.69 11.68 18.77
CA LYS A 557 16.85 12.54 19.09
C LYS A 557 17.77 12.79 17.89
N LYS A 558 17.67 12.03 16.80
CA LYS A 558 18.53 12.17 15.61
C LYS A 558 18.08 13.36 14.74
N ASP A 559 19.04 14.17 14.30
CA ASP A 559 18.82 15.30 13.41
C ASP A 559 18.82 14.86 11.94
N TRP A 560 17.67 14.33 11.50
CA TRP A 560 17.50 13.78 10.16
C TRP A 560 17.63 14.81 9.02
N SER A 561 17.58 16.11 9.33
CA SER A 561 17.76 17.18 8.33
C SER A 561 19.15 17.17 7.67
N LYS A 562 20.12 16.50 8.29
CA LYS A 562 21.50 16.30 7.80
C LYS A 562 21.68 15.05 6.92
N VAL A 563 20.67 14.20 6.78
CA VAL A 563 20.75 12.95 6.01
C VAL A 563 20.28 13.17 4.56
N ASP A 564 19.12 13.80 4.39
CA ASP A 564 18.60 14.23 3.09
C ASP A 564 17.68 15.46 3.30
N GLU A 565 17.69 16.42 2.37
CA GLU A 565 16.82 17.60 2.42
C GLU A 565 15.33 17.24 2.50
N ILE A 566 14.95 16.08 1.93
CA ILE A 566 13.59 15.51 1.99
C ILE A 566 13.10 15.28 3.43
N TRP A 567 14.02 15.08 4.39
CA TRP A 567 13.72 14.87 5.80
C TRP A 567 13.81 16.14 6.65
N SER A 568 14.07 17.31 6.04
CA SER A 568 14.13 18.57 6.78
C SER A 568 12.75 19.04 7.28
N LYS A 569 11.70 18.95 6.43
CA LYS A 569 10.32 19.38 6.70
C LYS A 569 9.33 18.64 5.79
N GLY A 570 8.05 18.57 6.19
CA GLY A 570 6.95 18.17 5.31
C GLY A 570 6.24 16.87 5.69
N THR A 571 5.39 16.38 4.80
CA THR A 571 4.51 15.23 5.00
C THR A 571 5.27 13.93 5.31
N LYS A 572 6.38 13.68 4.61
CA LYS A 572 7.24 12.48 4.78
C LYS A 572 7.88 12.44 6.17
N LEU A 573 8.48 13.54 6.62
CA LEU A 573 8.98 13.66 8.00
C LEU A 573 7.86 13.50 9.03
N ASN A 574 6.70 14.14 8.81
CA ASN A 574 5.56 14.03 9.72
C ASN A 574 5.02 12.58 9.82
N ALA A 575 5.04 11.82 8.73
CA ALA A 575 4.73 10.39 8.76
C ALA A 575 5.77 9.61 9.58
N ALA A 576 7.06 9.77 9.29
CA ALA A 576 8.10 9.04 10.04
C ALA A 576 8.09 9.35 11.55
N VAL A 577 7.92 10.62 11.93
CA VAL A 577 7.82 11.02 13.35
C VAL A 577 6.58 10.45 14.03
N ARG A 578 5.44 10.36 13.33
CA ARG A 578 4.22 9.69 13.83
C ARG A 578 4.50 8.24 14.18
N ASP A 579 5.14 7.52 13.26
CA ASP A 579 5.28 6.08 13.32
C ASP A 579 6.36 5.67 14.33
N ILE A 580 7.52 6.34 14.31
CA ILE A 580 8.58 6.20 15.33
C ILE A 580 8.03 6.45 16.75
N LEU A 581 7.24 7.52 16.94
CA LEU A 581 6.65 7.84 18.25
C LEU A 581 5.57 6.82 18.66
N THR A 582 4.80 6.30 17.70
CA THR A 582 3.82 5.23 17.95
C THR A 582 4.53 3.95 18.41
N HIS A 583 5.60 3.55 17.71
CA HIS A 583 6.42 2.40 18.06
C HIS A 583 7.09 2.56 19.42
N TYR A 584 7.70 3.72 19.70
CA TYR A 584 8.27 4.02 21.02
C TYR A 584 7.27 3.74 22.15
N ILE A 585 6.03 4.24 22.04
CA ILE A 585 4.99 4.03 23.04
C ILE A 585 4.59 2.55 23.13
N ARG A 586 4.35 1.86 22.00
CA ARG A 586 3.89 0.45 22.00
C ARG A 586 4.94 -0.57 22.47
N LEU A 587 6.23 -0.25 22.32
CA LEU A 587 7.33 -1.14 22.72
C LEU A 587 7.52 -1.18 24.24
N ARG A 588 7.12 -0.12 24.97
CA ARG A 588 7.07 -0.08 26.44
C ARG A 588 6.03 -1.08 26.98
N ARG A 589 6.27 -1.64 28.18
CA ARG A 589 5.30 -2.50 28.89
C ARG A 589 4.01 -1.71 29.15
N GLU A 590 2.85 -2.37 29.14
CA GLU A 590 1.54 -1.70 29.10
C GLU A 590 1.36 -0.66 30.21
N ARG A 591 1.77 -0.95 31.46
CA ARG A 591 1.73 -0.01 32.59
C ARG A 591 2.62 1.24 32.37
N ASP A 592 3.81 1.06 31.78
CA ASP A 592 4.79 2.13 31.57
C ASP A 592 4.40 3.09 30.41
N GLN A 593 3.39 2.74 29.59
CA GLN A 593 3.01 3.51 28.40
C GLN A 593 2.43 4.89 28.73
N LEU A 594 1.67 5.01 29.82
CA LEU A 594 1.12 6.31 30.26
C LEU A 594 2.21 7.22 30.82
N ALA A 595 3.19 6.66 31.56
CA ALA A 595 4.36 7.40 32.04
C ALA A 595 5.20 7.92 30.86
N ALA A 596 5.48 7.09 29.84
CA ALA A 596 6.20 7.49 28.64
C ALA A 596 5.47 8.61 27.84
N ILE A 597 4.13 8.56 27.78
CA ILE A 597 3.27 9.60 27.20
C ILE A 597 3.35 10.91 28.02
N GLN A 598 3.22 10.82 29.35
CA GLN A 598 3.29 11.97 30.25
C GLN A 598 4.66 12.64 30.17
N TRP A 599 5.73 11.85 30.21
CA TRP A 599 7.11 12.33 30.14
C TRP A 599 7.43 13.06 28.84
N ILE A 600 7.00 12.53 27.68
CA ILE A 600 7.18 13.22 26.39
C ILE A 600 6.40 14.54 26.38
N LEU A 601 5.20 14.58 26.96
CA LEU A 601 4.45 15.82 27.12
C LEU A 601 5.22 16.82 27.98
N THR A 602 5.35 16.54 29.29
CA THR A 602 5.89 17.45 30.32
C THR A 602 7.32 17.91 30.04
N ASN A 603 8.19 17.02 29.54
CA ASN A 603 9.61 17.32 29.39
C ASN A 603 10.03 17.75 27.97
N LYS A 604 9.30 17.36 26.90
CA LYS A 604 9.74 17.59 25.51
C LYS A 604 8.77 18.42 24.67
N VAL A 605 7.49 18.03 24.56
CA VAL A 605 6.48 18.81 23.80
C VAL A 605 6.29 20.20 24.42
N VAL A 606 6.34 20.28 25.75
CA VAL A 606 6.21 21.52 26.52
C VAL A 606 7.39 22.50 26.28
N GLN A 607 8.53 22.05 25.75
CA GLN A 607 9.62 22.95 25.32
C GLN A 607 9.22 23.81 24.11
N LEU A 608 8.18 23.43 23.36
CA LEU A 608 7.69 24.20 22.21
C LEU A 608 6.85 25.43 22.62
N VAL A 609 6.45 25.52 23.90
CA VAL A 609 5.68 26.64 24.45
C VAL A 609 6.61 27.85 24.67
N PRO A 610 6.33 29.02 24.03
CA PRO A 610 7.12 30.24 24.23
C PRO A 610 7.06 30.74 25.67
N GLU A 611 8.17 31.33 26.18
CA GLU A 611 8.28 31.85 27.56
C GLU A 611 7.08 32.73 27.98
N ASP A 612 6.61 33.60 27.08
CA ASP A 612 5.44 34.47 27.28
C ASP A 612 4.15 33.70 27.62
N ASP A 613 3.97 32.54 26.97
CA ASP A 613 2.80 31.67 27.08
C ASP A 613 2.94 30.65 28.23
N LYS A 614 4.17 30.35 28.68
CA LYS A 614 4.42 29.46 29.83
C LYS A 614 3.74 29.96 31.09
N ARG A 615 3.81 31.27 31.34
CA ARG A 615 3.22 31.94 32.51
C ARG A 615 1.68 31.96 32.49
N LYS A 616 1.05 31.84 31.30
CA LYS A 616 -0.42 31.89 31.12
C LYS A 616 -1.09 30.51 31.08
N SER A 617 -0.36 29.49 30.67
CA SER A 617 -0.93 28.17 30.33
C SER A 617 -1.03 27.20 31.50
N CYS A 618 -0.30 27.44 32.61
CA CYS A 618 -0.15 26.53 33.76
C CYS A 618 0.41 25.14 33.45
N VAL A 619 0.89 24.90 32.22
CA VAL A 619 1.38 23.62 31.70
C VAL A 619 2.62 23.08 32.46
N PHE A 620 3.33 23.95 33.17
CA PHE A 620 4.62 23.68 33.82
C PHE A 620 4.51 23.22 35.28
N SER A 621 3.31 23.09 35.84
CA SER A 621 3.10 22.60 37.21
C SER A 621 3.19 21.08 37.36
N GLN A 622 3.34 20.35 36.26
CA GLN A 622 3.42 18.89 36.23
C GLN A 622 4.78 18.47 35.69
N GLN A 623 5.66 18.04 36.60
CA GLN A 623 6.86 17.29 36.29
C GLN A 623 6.55 15.80 36.43
N SER A 624 7.14 14.98 35.56
CA SER A 624 7.07 13.52 35.62
C SER A 624 8.44 12.97 35.24
N ASP A 625 8.98 12.08 36.07
CA ASP A 625 10.18 11.31 35.73
C ASP A 625 9.80 10.03 34.96
N ASP A 626 10.79 9.31 34.45
CA ASP A 626 10.62 8.03 33.77
C ASP A 626 11.85 7.15 34.04
N ASP A 627 11.72 6.23 35.00
CA ASP A 627 12.79 5.37 35.51
C ASP A 627 13.48 4.47 34.46
N LEU A 628 12.89 4.36 33.26
CA LEU A 628 13.46 3.61 32.13
C LEU A 628 14.36 4.47 31.22
N LEU A 629 14.51 5.77 31.50
CA LEU A 629 15.35 6.70 30.76
C LEU A 629 16.67 7.02 31.48
N GLU A 630 17.75 7.11 30.72
CA GLU A 630 19.06 7.46 31.27
C GLU A 630 19.22 8.98 31.41
N LYS A 631 20.13 9.42 32.28
CA LYS A 631 20.33 10.86 32.60
C LYS A 631 20.66 11.72 31.39
N ASP A 632 21.17 11.11 30.32
CA ASP A 632 21.48 11.80 29.07
C ASP A 632 20.29 11.76 28.08
N ASP A 633 19.42 10.74 28.12
CA ASP A 633 18.11 10.77 27.46
C ASP A 633 17.25 11.92 27.99
N GLN A 634 17.32 12.14 29.31
CA GLN A 634 16.60 13.22 29.98
C GLN A 634 17.03 14.59 29.47
N LYS A 635 18.33 14.80 29.26
CA LYS A 635 18.89 16.07 28.77
C LYS A 635 18.82 16.25 27.25
N ALA A 636 18.77 15.16 26.48
CA ALA A 636 18.86 15.19 25.02
C ALA A 636 17.80 16.08 24.35
N THR A 637 18.20 16.78 23.29
CA THR A 637 17.29 17.54 22.40
C THR A 637 16.60 16.59 21.43
N PHE A 638 15.28 16.72 21.27
CA PHE A 638 14.48 15.85 20.40
C PHE A 638 14.18 16.59 19.10
N TYR A 639 15.07 16.50 18.10
CA TYR A 639 14.95 17.22 16.83
C TYR A 639 13.65 16.89 16.07
N CYS A 640 13.13 15.66 16.24
CA CYS A 640 11.83 15.25 15.73
C CYS A 640 10.62 15.93 16.41
N ILE A 641 10.77 16.55 17.58
CA ILE A 641 9.72 17.27 18.29
C ILE A 641 9.97 18.77 18.12
N ASN A 642 9.37 19.36 17.09
CA ASN A 642 9.53 20.76 16.72
C ASN A 642 8.19 21.36 16.27
N LYS A 643 8.14 22.67 15.96
CA LYS A 643 6.89 23.35 15.60
C LYS A 643 6.23 22.84 14.30
N GLY A 644 7.01 22.28 13.37
CA GLY A 644 6.49 21.67 12.14
C GLY A 644 5.87 20.29 12.36
N THR A 645 6.45 19.50 13.28
CA THR A 645 5.96 18.16 13.64
C THR A 645 4.92 18.18 14.76
N PHE A 646 4.76 19.28 15.49
CA PHE A 646 3.85 19.39 16.64
C PHE A 646 2.44 18.86 16.35
N GLY A 647 1.85 19.21 15.20
CA GLY A 647 0.49 18.79 14.85
C GLY A 647 0.31 17.26 14.76
N VAL A 648 1.35 16.55 14.29
CA VAL A 648 1.31 15.09 14.23
C VAL A 648 1.74 14.43 15.55
N VAL A 649 2.72 15.00 16.26
CA VAL A 649 3.10 14.57 17.62
C VAL A 649 1.91 14.66 18.58
N PHE A 650 1.19 15.79 18.58
CA PHE A 650 -0.04 16.00 19.36
C PHE A 650 -1.09 14.92 19.07
N LYS A 651 -1.35 14.63 17.78
CA LYS A 651 -2.28 13.58 17.35
C LYS A 651 -1.83 12.20 17.84
N THR A 652 -0.56 11.85 17.65
CA THR A 652 -0.02 10.54 18.07
C THR A 652 -0.14 10.33 19.57
N ILE A 653 0.22 11.33 20.38
CA ILE A 653 0.15 11.24 21.84
C ILE A 653 -1.30 11.13 22.33
N PHE A 654 -2.22 11.94 21.79
CA PHE A 654 -3.63 11.92 22.21
C PHE A 654 -4.33 10.62 21.80
N SER A 655 -4.08 10.11 20.58
CA SER A 655 -4.60 8.81 20.16
C SER A 655 -3.94 7.64 20.91
N GLY A 656 -2.65 7.75 21.29
CA GLY A 656 -1.97 6.76 22.15
C GLY A 656 -2.56 6.70 23.56
N LEU A 657 -2.83 7.86 24.17
CA LEU A 657 -3.54 7.99 25.44
C LEU A 657 -4.92 7.32 25.37
N ASN A 658 -5.72 7.65 24.35
CA ASN A 658 -7.03 7.03 24.12
C ASN A 658 -6.91 5.50 23.96
N ALA A 659 -5.94 5.01 23.18
CA ALA A 659 -5.75 3.57 22.96
C ALA A 659 -5.37 2.81 24.25
N ARG A 660 -4.48 3.37 25.08
CA ARG A 660 -4.04 2.73 26.33
C ARG A 660 -5.15 2.71 27.39
N VAL A 661 -5.95 3.77 27.48
CA VAL A 661 -7.09 3.85 28.40
C VAL A 661 -8.24 2.93 27.93
N LEU A 662 -8.48 2.83 26.62
CA LEU A 662 -9.51 1.94 26.05
C LEU A 662 -9.24 0.44 26.26
N LYS A 663 -7.98 0.03 26.50
CA LYS A 663 -7.61 -1.36 26.84
C LYS A 663 -8.02 -1.80 28.25
N HIS A 664 -8.24 -0.87 29.18
CA HIS A 664 -8.39 -1.17 30.61
C HIS A 664 -9.85 -1.56 30.93
N ASP A 665 -10.24 -2.80 30.69
CA ASP A 665 -11.62 -3.24 30.95
C ASP A 665 -11.92 -3.46 32.44
N MET A 666 -12.39 -2.41 33.12
CA MET A 666 -12.96 -2.51 34.47
C MET A 666 -14.42 -3.00 34.45
N SER A 667 -14.74 -4.02 33.65
CA SER A 667 -16.10 -4.58 33.64
C SER A 667 -16.41 -5.28 34.96
N ALA A 668 -17.70 -5.38 35.31
CA ALA A 668 -18.15 -6.17 36.44
C ALA A 668 -17.81 -7.68 36.32
N THR A 669 -17.34 -8.13 35.16
CA THR A 669 -16.79 -9.47 34.93
C THR A 669 -15.32 -9.54 35.32
N ALA A 670 -14.50 -8.57 34.91
CA ALA A 670 -13.10 -8.45 35.34
C ALA A 670 -12.99 -8.34 36.88
N ALA A 671 -13.85 -7.52 37.48
CA ALA A 671 -13.96 -7.37 38.94
C ALA A 671 -14.22 -8.70 39.66
N LYS A 672 -15.20 -9.48 39.17
CA LYS A 672 -15.57 -10.79 39.75
C LYS A 672 -14.47 -11.84 39.66
N ASN A 673 -13.55 -11.68 38.71
CA ASN A 673 -12.42 -12.58 38.53
C ASN A 673 -11.18 -12.16 39.35
N GLY A 674 -11.28 -11.10 40.18
CA GLY A 674 -10.15 -10.54 40.93
C GLY A 674 -9.13 -9.80 40.06
N GLY A 675 -9.47 -9.47 38.81
CA GLY A 675 -8.58 -8.84 37.84
C GLY A 675 -8.56 -7.31 37.89
N ILE A 676 -8.81 -6.72 39.06
CA ILE A 676 -8.82 -5.27 39.28
C ILE A 676 -7.99 -4.94 40.51
N ASP A 677 -6.91 -4.17 40.31
CA ASP A 677 -6.17 -3.50 41.37
C ASP A 677 -6.66 -2.03 41.45
N ASP A 678 -7.16 -1.63 42.62
CA ASP A 678 -7.72 -0.29 42.84
C ASP A 678 -6.67 0.81 42.72
N GLU A 679 -5.42 0.58 43.14
CA GLU A 679 -4.37 1.60 43.19
C GLU A 679 -3.64 1.74 41.85
N GLU A 680 -3.37 0.64 41.13
CA GLU A 680 -2.88 0.71 39.73
C GLU A 680 -3.94 1.39 38.84
N THR A 681 -5.22 1.09 39.05
CA THR A 681 -6.32 1.76 38.35
C THR A 681 -6.30 3.27 38.61
N LEU A 682 -6.23 3.69 39.88
CA LEU A 682 -6.23 5.11 40.23
C LEU A 682 -4.97 5.84 39.73
N GLU A 683 -3.82 5.18 39.74
CA GLU A 683 -2.56 5.74 39.18
C GLU A 683 -2.62 5.89 37.65
N SER A 684 -3.13 4.87 36.96
CA SER A 684 -3.40 4.89 35.53
C SER A 684 -4.34 6.04 35.15
N TRP A 685 -5.44 6.24 35.89
CA TRP A 685 -6.39 7.32 35.63
C TRP A 685 -5.90 8.71 36.06
N GLU A 686 -5.11 8.84 37.13
CA GLU A 686 -4.43 10.09 37.49
C GLU A 686 -3.45 10.52 36.38
N THR A 687 -2.65 9.58 35.88
CA THR A 687 -1.68 9.83 34.80
C THR A 687 -2.40 10.17 33.50
N ALA A 688 -3.45 9.43 33.14
CA ALA A 688 -4.23 9.67 31.93
C ALA A 688 -4.96 11.03 31.96
N SER A 689 -5.55 11.41 33.09
CA SER A 689 -6.25 12.70 33.25
C SER A 689 -5.27 13.89 33.29
N SER A 690 -4.07 13.72 33.87
CA SER A 690 -2.95 14.67 33.74
C SER A 690 -2.56 14.88 32.26
N CYS A 691 -2.35 13.79 31.51
CA CYS A 691 -2.00 13.87 30.10
C CYS A 691 -3.09 14.58 29.27
N PHE A 692 -4.36 14.24 29.49
CA PHE A 692 -5.50 14.90 28.88
C PHE A 692 -5.55 16.40 29.20
N LEU A 693 -5.30 16.78 30.46
CA LEU A 693 -5.24 18.19 30.86
C LEU A 693 -4.11 18.93 30.14
N ILE A 694 -2.89 18.38 30.11
CA ILE A 694 -1.74 19.00 29.41
C ILE A 694 -2.07 19.18 27.92
N LEU A 695 -2.57 18.15 27.25
CA LEU A 695 -3.00 18.20 25.84
C LEU A 695 -4.06 19.30 25.61
N CYS A 696 -5.02 19.45 26.51
CA CYS A 696 -6.01 20.52 26.43
C CYS A 696 -5.40 21.91 26.68
N LEU A 697 -4.49 22.06 27.65
CA LEU A 697 -3.85 23.34 27.97
C LEU A 697 -2.90 23.84 26.86
N LEU A 698 -2.25 22.93 26.11
CA LEU A 698 -1.45 23.27 24.93
C LEU A 698 -2.25 24.01 23.84
N LEU A 699 -3.58 23.87 23.80
CA LEU A 699 -4.46 24.58 22.86
C LEU A 699 -4.54 26.10 23.12
N ARG A 700 -4.12 26.56 24.31
CA ARG A 700 -4.01 28.00 24.62
C ARG A 700 -2.79 28.67 23.97
N VAL A 701 -1.88 27.89 23.39
CA VAL A 701 -0.59 28.40 22.90
C VAL A 701 -0.70 28.76 21.42
N ASN A 702 -0.95 30.05 21.15
CA ASN A 702 -1.31 30.55 19.82
C ASN A 702 -0.27 30.22 18.73
N LYS A 703 1.01 30.13 19.07
CA LYS A 703 2.11 29.85 18.12
C LYS A 703 2.19 28.38 17.68
N ILE A 704 1.38 27.47 18.25
CA ILE A 704 1.27 26.05 17.87
C ILE A 704 -0.17 25.57 17.61
N ARG A 705 -1.18 26.40 17.91
CA ARG A 705 -2.60 26.13 17.60
C ARG A 705 -2.89 26.24 16.10
N THR A 706 -3.20 25.12 15.45
CA THR A 706 -3.68 25.07 14.06
C THR A 706 -5.07 24.44 13.98
N THR A 707 -5.79 24.65 12.87
CA THR A 707 -7.10 24.02 12.64
C THR A 707 -7.06 22.50 12.68
N ALA A 708 -5.95 21.87 12.25
CA ALA A 708 -5.73 20.43 12.33
C ALA A 708 -5.53 19.94 13.78
N VAL A 709 -4.80 20.71 14.61
CA VAL A 709 -4.65 20.45 16.06
C VAL A 709 -6.00 20.57 16.76
N LEU A 710 -6.77 21.62 16.50
CA LEU A 710 -8.11 21.81 17.07
C LEU A 710 -9.09 20.70 16.64
N THR A 711 -9.08 20.32 15.35
CA THR A 711 -9.91 19.22 14.83
C THR A 711 -9.54 17.89 15.48
N THR A 712 -8.25 17.67 15.74
CA THR A 712 -7.75 16.51 16.47
C THR A 712 -8.21 16.54 17.93
N ALA A 713 -8.07 17.66 18.64
CA ALA A 713 -8.54 17.82 20.01
C ALA A 713 -10.06 17.61 20.15
N VAL A 714 -10.86 18.04 19.16
CA VAL A 714 -12.30 17.77 19.12
C VAL A 714 -12.59 16.26 19.00
N ARG A 715 -11.89 15.53 18.12
CA ARG A 715 -12.09 14.08 17.92
C ARG A 715 -11.57 13.27 19.12
N GLU A 716 -10.30 13.44 19.46
CA GLU A 716 -9.62 12.66 20.50
C GLU A 716 -10.15 13.02 21.91
N GLY A 717 -10.48 14.29 22.15
CA GLY A 717 -11.08 14.74 23.40
C GLY A 717 -12.50 14.21 23.59
N LYS A 718 -13.32 14.14 22.53
CA LYS A 718 -14.62 13.45 22.57
C LYS A 718 -14.44 11.97 22.94
N GLN A 719 -13.49 11.28 22.31
CA GLN A 719 -13.20 9.87 22.60
C GLN A 719 -12.73 9.65 24.05
N PHE A 720 -11.92 10.57 24.60
CA PHE A 720 -11.49 10.52 25.99
C PHE A 720 -12.68 10.68 26.96
N LEU A 721 -13.54 11.68 26.73
CA LEU A 721 -14.74 11.93 27.54
C LEU A 721 -15.75 10.77 27.50
N ILE A 722 -15.97 10.16 26.32
CA ILE A 722 -16.74 8.92 26.18
C ILE A 722 -16.15 7.81 27.06
N THR A 723 -14.82 7.69 27.09
CA THR A 723 -14.13 6.60 27.81
C THR A 723 -14.14 6.81 29.32
N VAL A 724 -13.95 8.04 29.80
CA VAL A 724 -14.19 8.44 31.20
C VAL A 724 -15.62 8.08 31.64
N SER A 725 -16.61 8.32 30.77
CA SER A 725 -18.04 8.13 31.05
C SER A 725 -18.50 6.66 31.09
N LYS A 726 -17.63 5.69 30.76
CA LYS A 726 -17.97 4.27 30.85
C LYS A 726 -18.03 3.80 32.30
N ARG A 727 -18.94 2.87 32.61
CA ARG A 727 -18.91 2.08 33.86
C ARG A 727 -17.67 1.18 34.01
N SER A 728 -16.80 1.12 33.00
CA SER A 728 -15.50 0.44 33.04
C SER A 728 -14.30 1.39 33.12
N SER A 729 -14.48 2.61 33.64
CA SER A 729 -13.41 3.53 34.05
C SER A 729 -13.22 3.50 35.58
N PHE A 730 -12.51 4.48 36.16
CA PHE A 730 -12.52 4.72 37.62
C PHE A 730 -13.93 4.98 38.19
N ILE A 731 -14.93 5.29 37.35
CA ILE A 731 -16.34 5.31 37.72
C ILE A 731 -16.80 3.93 38.25
N TYR A 732 -16.18 2.82 37.82
CA TYR A 732 -16.40 1.50 38.44
C TYR A 732 -16.08 1.52 39.94
N LEU A 733 -14.90 2.04 40.31
CA LEU A 733 -14.48 2.13 41.70
C LEU A 733 -15.45 3.02 42.48
N MET A 734 -15.79 4.21 41.94
CA MET A 734 -16.80 5.09 42.52
C MET A 734 -18.16 4.41 42.72
N ASP A 735 -18.61 3.58 41.78
CA ASP A 735 -19.90 2.88 41.91
C ASP A 735 -19.88 1.79 43.00
N ASN A 736 -18.71 1.33 43.47
CA ASN A 736 -18.57 0.21 44.39
C ASN A 736 -17.82 0.53 45.70
N ILE A 737 -17.47 1.80 45.98
CA ILE A 737 -16.82 2.18 47.24
C ILE A 737 -17.72 1.81 48.43
N THR A 738 -17.27 0.85 49.23
CA THR A 738 -17.99 0.43 50.44
C THR A 738 -17.54 1.27 51.62
N LYS A 739 -18.47 1.92 52.32
CA LYS A 739 -18.14 2.78 53.49
C LYS A 739 -17.46 1.93 54.58
N GLY A 740 -16.13 2.08 54.72
CA GLY A 740 -15.31 1.33 55.68
C GLY A 740 -13.89 0.99 55.22
N THR A 741 -13.55 1.14 53.92
CA THR A 741 -12.18 0.96 53.39
C THR A 741 -11.40 2.28 53.31
N ASN A 742 -10.37 2.39 52.45
CA ASN A 742 -9.53 3.57 52.20
C ASN A 742 -10.27 4.76 51.54
N PHE A 743 -11.51 5.03 51.96
CA PHE A 743 -12.43 6.04 51.41
C PHE A 743 -11.78 7.41 51.22
N ASP A 744 -11.09 7.92 52.26
CA ASP A 744 -10.44 9.23 52.23
C ASP A 744 -9.23 9.31 51.29
N ALA A 745 -8.56 8.19 51.00
CA ALA A 745 -7.46 8.13 50.05
C ALA A 745 -8.00 8.08 48.63
N ILE A 746 -8.89 7.11 48.35
CA ILE A 746 -9.56 6.92 47.05
C ILE A 746 -10.27 8.21 46.62
N THR A 747 -11.00 8.86 47.52
CA THR A 747 -11.72 10.12 47.22
C THR A 747 -10.77 11.26 46.82
N LYS A 748 -9.58 11.37 47.43
CA LYS A 748 -8.57 12.38 47.05
C LYS A 748 -7.95 12.09 45.68
N ARG A 749 -7.70 10.80 45.36
CA ARG A 749 -7.23 10.37 44.03
C ARG A 749 -8.28 10.67 42.95
N VAL A 750 -9.55 10.35 43.25
CA VAL A 750 -10.70 10.63 42.38
C VAL A 750 -10.92 12.14 42.19
N ASP A 751 -10.83 12.97 43.21
CA ASP A 751 -10.92 14.44 43.08
C ASP A 751 -9.83 15.00 42.15
N LYS A 752 -8.57 14.58 42.33
CA LYS A 752 -7.43 14.91 41.45
C LYS A 752 -7.72 14.54 39.99
N ILE A 753 -8.27 13.35 39.72
CA ILE A 753 -8.69 12.91 38.38
C ILE A 753 -9.80 13.82 37.83
N LEU A 754 -10.88 14.02 38.61
CA LEU A 754 -12.06 14.77 38.18
C LEU A 754 -11.76 16.23 37.90
N SER A 755 -10.96 16.88 38.76
CA SER A 755 -10.50 18.25 38.56
C SER A 755 -9.70 18.40 37.26
N ALA A 756 -8.82 17.45 36.94
CA ALA A 756 -8.07 17.46 35.68
C ALA A 756 -8.98 17.27 34.45
N VAL A 757 -9.94 16.34 34.50
CA VAL A 757 -10.93 16.13 33.41
C VAL A 757 -11.81 17.38 33.22
N GLN A 758 -12.32 17.98 34.30
CA GLN A 758 -13.14 19.20 34.23
C GLN A 758 -12.37 20.38 33.63
N GLN A 759 -11.13 20.60 34.08
CA GLN A 759 -10.27 21.68 33.57
C GLN A 759 -9.93 21.50 32.08
N GLY A 760 -9.62 20.27 31.64
CA GLY A 760 -9.39 19.95 30.24
C GLY A 760 -10.64 20.14 29.38
N ASN A 761 -11.79 19.61 29.83
CA ASN A 761 -13.08 19.75 29.15
C ASN A 761 -13.48 21.23 28.99
N ARG A 762 -13.24 22.09 29.99
CA ARG A 762 -13.49 23.54 29.87
C ARG A 762 -12.69 24.19 28.73
N VAL A 763 -11.47 23.72 28.45
CA VAL A 763 -10.70 24.21 27.29
C VAL A 763 -11.23 23.62 25.99
N LEU A 764 -11.64 22.34 25.95
CA LEU A 764 -12.31 21.77 24.79
C LEU A 764 -13.60 22.52 24.41
N GLN A 765 -14.41 22.93 25.39
CA GLN A 765 -15.61 23.76 25.15
C GLN A 765 -15.26 25.12 24.54
N SER A 766 -14.12 25.74 24.91
CA SER A 766 -13.69 27.03 24.35
C SER A 766 -13.36 26.98 22.85
N ILE A 767 -13.11 25.78 22.28
CA ILE A 767 -12.95 25.58 20.84
C ILE A 767 -14.24 26.00 20.09
N GLY A 768 -15.42 25.85 20.69
CA GLY A 768 -16.70 26.28 20.11
C GLY A 768 -16.77 27.80 19.94
N ASN A 769 -16.26 28.56 20.91
CA ASN A 769 -16.16 30.01 20.82
C ASN A 769 -15.17 30.40 19.71
N TYR A 770 -13.97 29.80 19.70
CA TYR A 770 -13.00 30.01 18.63
C TYR A 770 -13.57 29.72 17.23
N ALA A 771 -14.30 28.60 17.07
CA ALA A 771 -14.89 28.19 15.81
C ALA A 771 -15.97 29.16 15.31
N LYS A 772 -16.78 29.75 16.22
CA LYS A 772 -17.73 30.81 15.91
C LYS A 772 -17.00 32.10 15.48
N THR A 773 -16.10 32.62 16.30
CA THR A 773 -15.39 33.88 16.05
C THR A 773 -14.59 33.84 14.74
N ASN A 774 -13.93 32.72 14.45
CA ASN A 774 -13.14 32.54 13.23
C ASN A 774 -13.94 31.93 12.06
N LYS A 775 -15.27 31.79 12.19
CA LYS A 775 -16.19 31.25 11.17
C LYS A 775 -15.74 29.91 10.57
N CYS A 776 -15.13 29.06 11.39
CA CYS A 776 -14.48 27.82 10.94
C CYS A 776 -15.50 26.68 10.76
N VAL A 777 -16.09 26.58 9.57
CA VAL A 777 -17.15 25.62 9.22
C VAL A 777 -16.82 24.17 9.60
N HIS A 778 -15.58 23.72 9.39
CA HIS A 778 -15.17 22.34 9.70
C HIS A 778 -15.20 22.02 11.21
N LEU A 779 -14.83 22.99 12.06
CA LEU A 779 -14.96 22.85 13.51
C LEU A 779 -16.42 22.99 13.94
N LEU A 780 -17.18 23.94 13.37
CA LEU A 780 -18.60 24.13 13.66
C LEU A 780 -19.45 22.89 13.35
N LYS A 781 -19.13 22.12 12.30
CA LYS A 781 -19.82 20.85 12.00
C LYS A 781 -19.58 19.76 13.06
N LYS A 782 -18.39 19.71 13.68
CA LYS A 782 -17.98 18.64 14.61
C LYS A 782 -18.16 18.97 16.09
N PHE A 783 -18.24 20.25 16.44
CA PHE A 783 -18.37 20.71 17.82
C PHE A 783 -19.66 20.25 18.54
N PRO A 784 -20.84 20.10 17.90
CA PRO A 784 -22.05 19.62 18.58
C PRO A 784 -21.88 18.23 19.23
N GLU A 785 -21.20 17.30 18.56
CA GLU A 785 -20.93 15.96 19.10
C GLU A 785 -20.06 16.00 20.37
N LEU A 786 -19.01 16.83 20.34
CA LEU A 786 -18.14 17.05 21.50
C LEU A 786 -18.91 17.68 22.67
N ARG A 787 -19.81 18.63 22.38
CA ARG A 787 -20.64 19.26 23.40
C ARG A 787 -21.57 18.24 24.07
N ALA A 788 -22.24 17.40 23.29
CA ALA A 788 -23.13 16.36 23.81
C ALA A 788 -22.39 15.39 24.75
N GLU A 789 -21.20 14.92 24.38
CA GLU A 789 -20.41 14.02 25.23
C GLU A 789 -19.78 14.72 26.44
N SER A 790 -19.46 16.01 26.34
CA SER A 790 -19.09 16.83 27.50
C SER A 790 -20.22 16.91 28.53
N GLU A 791 -21.44 17.19 28.08
CA GLU A 791 -22.62 17.26 28.96
C GLU A 791 -23.00 15.88 29.53
N ASN A 792 -22.81 14.81 28.75
CA ASN A 792 -22.94 13.43 29.18
C ASN A 792 -21.93 13.07 30.28
N CYS A 793 -20.64 13.36 30.06
CA CYS A 793 -19.57 13.09 31.01
C CYS A 793 -19.77 13.81 32.34
N LEU A 794 -20.18 15.09 32.31
CA LEU A 794 -20.50 15.84 33.52
C LEU A 794 -21.71 15.24 34.28
N ARG A 795 -22.72 14.73 33.56
CA ARG A 795 -23.89 14.06 34.16
C ARG A 795 -23.51 12.73 34.85
N VAL A 796 -22.66 11.92 34.22
CA VAL A 796 -22.16 10.66 34.80
C VAL A 796 -21.32 10.92 36.05
N ILE A 797 -20.37 11.86 35.97
CA ILE A 797 -19.53 12.28 37.10
C ILE A 797 -20.40 12.76 38.27
N HIS A 798 -21.33 13.69 38.02
CA HIS A 798 -22.23 14.21 39.05
C HIS A 798 -23.04 13.09 39.73
N SER A 799 -23.61 12.16 38.95
CA SER A 799 -24.35 11.02 39.48
C SER A 799 -23.50 10.14 40.41
N ALA A 800 -22.25 9.85 40.02
CA ALA A 800 -21.31 9.08 40.83
C ALA A 800 -20.87 9.82 42.10
N MET A 801 -20.71 11.15 42.06
CA MET A 801 -20.36 11.96 43.24
C MET A 801 -21.51 12.10 44.24
N VAL A 802 -22.75 12.27 43.75
CA VAL A 802 -23.98 12.28 44.58
C VAL A 802 -24.11 10.96 45.34
N LYS A 803 -23.93 9.82 44.65
CA LYS A 803 -24.02 8.47 45.24
C LYS A 803 -23.06 8.26 46.42
N ASN A 804 -21.89 8.90 46.39
CA ASN A 804 -20.84 8.76 47.39
C ASN A 804 -20.77 9.91 48.40
N GLU A 805 -21.77 10.80 48.44
CA GLU A 805 -21.80 11.99 49.33
C GLU A 805 -20.62 12.99 49.10
N CYS A 806 -19.82 12.79 48.04
CA CYS A 806 -18.59 13.53 47.75
C CYS A 806 -18.81 14.88 47.03
N LEU A 807 -20.02 15.44 47.10
CA LEU A 807 -20.45 16.64 46.36
C LEU A 807 -19.58 17.88 46.60
N ASN A 808 -18.93 17.99 47.76
CA ASN A 808 -18.09 19.14 48.12
C ASN A 808 -16.87 19.32 47.20
N ALA A 809 -16.44 18.29 46.48
CA ALA A 809 -15.39 18.37 45.46
C ALA A 809 -15.91 18.88 44.09
N PHE A 810 -17.23 18.84 43.83
CA PHE A 810 -17.80 19.13 42.53
C PHE A 810 -18.04 20.64 42.33
N THR A 811 -17.01 21.38 41.91
CA THR A 811 -17.13 22.81 41.59
C THR A 811 -17.85 23.05 40.27
N VAL A 812 -19.20 23.11 40.32
CA VAL A 812 -20.04 23.62 39.22
C VAL A 812 -19.85 25.12 39.07
N GLY A 813 -18.71 25.51 38.50
CA GLY A 813 -18.38 26.89 38.18
C GLY A 813 -19.30 27.41 37.07
N LEU A 814 -20.40 28.07 37.45
CA LEU A 814 -21.32 28.77 36.55
C LEU A 814 -20.55 29.53 35.47
N VAL A 815 -20.92 29.27 34.22
CA VAL A 815 -20.01 29.42 33.08
C VAL A 815 -19.88 30.89 32.68
N LYS A 816 -18.94 31.59 33.32
CA LYS A 816 -18.33 32.76 32.67
C LYS A 816 -17.59 32.28 31.42
N SER A 817 -18.10 32.69 30.27
CA SER A 817 -17.53 32.52 28.94
C SER A 817 -16.04 32.86 28.94
N ARG A 818 -15.21 31.99 28.34
CA ARG A 818 -13.77 32.23 28.19
C ARG A 818 -13.33 32.05 26.75
N SER A 819 -12.29 32.80 26.37
CA SER A 819 -11.58 32.58 25.12
C SER A 819 -10.74 31.30 25.23
N ILE A 820 -10.35 30.74 24.07
CA ILE A 820 -9.43 29.60 24.02
C ILE A 820 -8.02 29.97 24.50
N ASP A 821 -7.71 31.26 24.61
CA ASP A 821 -6.44 31.78 25.16
C ASP A 821 -6.50 31.85 26.71
N GLY A 822 -7.68 31.66 27.31
CA GLY A 822 -7.91 31.56 28.75
C GLY A 822 -8.52 32.82 29.38
N GLU A 823 -8.68 33.90 28.62
CA GLU A 823 -9.22 35.18 29.04
C GLU A 823 -10.75 35.10 29.25
N ILE A 824 -11.31 35.97 30.09
CA ILE A 824 -12.76 36.04 30.31
C ILE A 824 -13.38 36.84 29.17
N ILE A 825 -14.30 36.22 28.43
CA ILE A 825 -15.17 36.95 27.51
C ILE A 825 -16.16 37.70 28.38
N LEU A 826 -16.00 39.02 28.45
CA LEU A 826 -17.09 39.90 28.83
C LEU A 826 -18.08 39.87 27.67
N GLU A 827 -19.29 39.41 27.93
CA GLU A 827 -20.40 39.64 27.03
C GLU A 827 -20.68 41.14 27.04
N GLU A 828 -20.43 41.80 25.91
CA GLU A 828 -20.88 43.18 25.69
C GLU A 828 -22.39 43.19 25.93
N ARG A 829 -22.86 44.06 26.82
CA ARG A 829 -24.31 44.24 27.01
C ARG A 829 -24.91 44.58 25.65
N GLU A 830 -25.99 43.90 25.31
CA GLU A 830 -26.87 44.34 24.22
C GLU A 830 -27.14 45.84 24.42
N SER A 831 -26.97 46.60 23.34
CA SER A 831 -27.16 48.04 23.36
C SER A 831 -28.53 48.36 23.93
N SER A 832 -28.57 49.15 25.01
CA SER A 832 -29.81 49.76 25.48
C SER A 832 -30.50 50.43 24.31
N PRO A 833 -31.83 50.25 24.13
CA PRO A 833 -32.55 50.95 23.07
C PRO A 833 -32.45 52.44 23.35
N GLU A 834 -31.62 53.14 22.57
CA GLU A 834 -31.70 54.59 22.48
C GLU A 834 -33.03 54.92 21.80
N SER A 835 -33.87 55.63 22.55
CA SER A 835 -35.15 56.14 22.09
C SER A 835 -34.92 57.43 21.33
N ASP A 836 -35.14 57.40 20.03
CA ASP A 836 -35.34 58.59 19.21
C ASP A 836 -36.72 58.49 18.54
N GLU A 837 -37.55 59.51 18.76
CA GLU A 837 -38.76 59.84 18.00
C GLU A 837 -38.41 60.95 16.98
N GLU A 838 -39.30 61.24 16.02
CA GLU A 838 -39.14 62.25 14.94
C GLU A 838 -38.09 61.82 13.86
N ASP A 839 -38.42 61.62 12.57
CA ASP A 839 -39.54 62.05 11.69
C ASP A 839 -40.34 60.88 11.05
#